data_AF-A0A846GVM7-F1
#
_entry.id   AF-A0A846GVM7-F1
#
_cell.length_a   1.000
_cell.length_b   1.000
_cell.length_c   1.000
_cell.angle_alpha   90.00
_cell.angle_beta   90.00
_cell.angle_gamma   90.00
#
_symmetry.space_group_name_H-M   'P 1'
#
loop_
_entity.id
_entity.type
_entity.pdbx_description
1 polymer ?
#
loop_
_entity_poly.entity_id
_entity_poly.type
_entity_poly.pdbx_seq_one_letter_code
_entity_poly.pdbx_strand_id
1 'polypeptide(L)'
;MSITCIVCGHINTGSTNYCTSCGAALEFEETVSSSAYHLPAGTLLRQSHYRIEKVLGEGGFGITYQGIYLPNSAKVAIKELWPEKAARMGKTITWPPSIAPIDRQRQLHKFQLEASYLQKCYHPNIAQVYDWFEENNTAYLVMEFISGKSLSKILQEEGVLSEEKLKGYFIQVVEALTVVHSNQLLHRDIKPDNILIDHQDRAVLIDFGATKEFIAGQTREMSATLSPGYAPLEQYSYRSKRWPATDIYALCASMYELLTGQLPAQATERAGSETLIPPRQLAPEITPQTEQVILTGMRMKVEERFQTAEELIDALKGKFVSPSQRKAWGLLKQGKLAEAVQAYQQCLTNQPNHGEAAVELALVQMHLNDAQAEVAAETAIRLQPNDGRSYGVLGLVNCRKSNWSTAVKQLQQAANLAPQEVWIQANLAWAWGKLGNWQQAESAVSKALQIDSNSTFALGLQAWINVNQQQWKQAIRTATQALFKSKQAQSKESQQLQQWIYPYLIIALEKAVVTRQSRDVERRIIEFTTQVPDSAVAWGLKGWKQAVQGLWPEALANFDQASQKADVPSWVSLNQGITQEHLQNYQGAIQTYQAYIQKFPSDAFALFRLGTLLGKVGQWAQARSHLEKAVQLKPDYAEAYHNLGWVLLNIRTVDGQVENFRPLLSAYRQASEFYMQQYQSQLAGAIRQAFQIAGVEL
;
A
#
# COMPACT_ATOMS: atom_id res chain seq x y z
N MET A 1 82.33 0.10 -24.43
CA MET A 1 81.33 0.60 -23.45
C MET A 1 80.16 -0.35 -23.47
N SER A 2 79.62 -0.72 -22.30
CA SER A 2 78.41 -1.54 -22.18
C SER A 2 77.22 -0.63 -21.93
N ILE A 3 76.15 -0.75 -22.72
CA ILE A 3 74.93 0.07 -22.58
C ILE A 3 73.79 -0.82 -22.10
N THR A 4 73.26 -0.52 -20.92
CA THR A 4 72.10 -1.20 -20.36
C THR A 4 70.84 -0.68 -21.04
N CYS A 5 70.06 -1.58 -21.65
CA CYS A 5 68.80 -1.22 -22.27
C CYS A 5 67.80 -0.76 -21.19
N ILE A 6 67.33 0.47 -21.29
CA ILE A 6 66.37 1.04 -20.32
C ILE A 6 64.97 0.40 -20.40
N VAL A 7 64.68 -0.33 -21.48
CA VAL A 7 63.36 -0.95 -21.70
C VAL A 7 63.28 -2.35 -21.08
N CYS A 8 64.34 -3.17 -21.20
CA CYS A 8 64.33 -4.55 -20.69
C CYS A 8 65.44 -4.86 -19.67
N GLY A 9 66.33 -3.92 -19.38
CA GLY A 9 67.46 -4.09 -18.46
C GLY A 9 68.63 -4.91 -19.01
N HIS A 10 68.56 -5.38 -20.26
CA HIS A 10 69.63 -6.20 -20.86
C HIS A 10 70.88 -5.37 -21.13
N ILE A 11 72.05 -5.89 -20.76
CA ILE A 11 73.35 -5.22 -20.95
C ILE A 11 73.88 -5.57 -22.35
N ASN A 12 74.01 -4.55 -23.21
CA ASN A 12 74.49 -4.73 -24.57
C ASN A 12 75.98 -4.38 -24.64
N THR A 13 76.79 -5.30 -25.17
CA THR A 13 78.25 -5.13 -25.31
C THR A 13 78.60 -4.94 -26.78
N GLY A 14 79.03 -3.73 -27.16
CA GLY A 14 79.40 -3.39 -28.54
C GLY A 14 78.72 -2.09 -29.02
N SER A 15 79.11 -1.61 -30.20
CA SER A 15 78.52 -0.42 -30.86
C SER A 15 77.21 -0.78 -31.59
N THR A 16 76.27 -1.39 -30.88
CA THR A 16 74.94 -1.72 -31.42
C THR A 16 73.97 -0.59 -31.09
N ASN A 17 73.25 -0.09 -32.08
CA ASN A 17 72.26 1.00 -31.88
C ASN A 17 70.93 0.48 -31.30
N TYR A 18 70.73 -0.84 -31.26
CA TYR A 18 69.51 -1.49 -30.79
C TYR A 18 69.84 -2.63 -29.84
N CYS A 19 68.97 -2.86 -28.85
CA CYS A 19 69.13 -3.90 -27.86
C CYS A 19 69.01 -5.28 -28.50
N THR A 20 70.00 -6.13 -28.30
CA THR A 20 70.06 -7.49 -28.85
C THR A 20 68.98 -8.42 -28.28
N SER A 21 68.40 -8.06 -27.13
CA SER A 21 67.36 -8.87 -26.48
C SER A 21 65.93 -8.42 -26.80
N CYS A 22 65.66 -7.11 -26.84
CA CYS A 22 64.29 -6.59 -27.03
C CYS A 22 64.12 -5.68 -28.26
N GLY A 23 65.19 -5.37 -28.98
CA GLY A 23 65.17 -4.51 -30.16
C GLY A 23 65.06 -3.00 -29.89
N ALA A 24 64.97 -2.55 -28.63
CA ALA A 24 64.85 -1.13 -28.30
C ALA A 24 66.15 -0.35 -28.60
N ALA A 25 66.05 0.87 -29.13
CA ALA A 25 67.21 1.72 -29.39
C ALA A 25 68.02 2.03 -28.12
N LEU A 26 69.35 2.04 -28.22
CA LEU A 26 70.28 2.18 -27.08
C LEU A 26 70.84 3.59 -26.89
N GLU A 27 70.66 4.50 -27.86
CA GLU A 27 71.00 5.92 -27.75
C GLU A 27 69.72 6.77 -27.90
N PHE A 28 69.46 7.61 -26.90
CA PHE A 28 68.41 8.63 -26.91
C PHE A 28 69.08 9.97 -27.27
N GLU A 29 68.90 10.45 -28.51
CA GLU A 29 68.88 11.91 -28.71
C GLU A 29 67.56 12.42 -28.12
N GLU A 30 67.59 13.53 -27.37
CA GLU A 30 66.48 14.17 -26.65
C GLU A 30 65.32 14.69 -27.55
N THR A 31 65.15 14.12 -28.74
CA THR A 31 64.08 14.42 -29.68
C THR A 31 63.34 13.16 -30.13
N VAL A 32 62.96 12.28 -29.20
CA VAL A 32 61.92 11.28 -29.51
C VAL A 32 60.58 11.99 -29.53
N SER A 33 60.28 12.56 -30.71
CA SER A 33 58.94 12.85 -31.19
C SER A 33 57.97 11.72 -30.77
N SER A 34 56.78 12.11 -30.34
CA SER A 34 55.59 11.34 -29.95
C SER A 34 55.13 10.20 -30.89
N SER A 35 55.92 9.81 -31.88
CA SER A 35 55.62 8.86 -32.95
C SER A 35 55.76 7.38 -32.57
N ALA A 36 56.44 7.02 -31.47
CA ALA A 36 56.66 5.61 -31.10
C ALA A 36 55.55 5.00 -30.22
N TYR A 37 54.65 5.82 -29.65
CA TYR A 37 53.62 5.35 -28.72
C TYR A 37 52.30 5.03 -29.45
N HIS A 38 51.86 5.95 -30.31
CA HIS A 38 50.61 5.84 -31.08
C HIS A 38 50.80 5.12 -32.42
N LEU A 39 49.74 4.49 -32.94
CA LEU A 39 49.70 4.10 -34.34
C LEU A 39 49.84 5.35 -35.25
N PRO A 40 50.75 5.33 -36.24
CA PRO A 40 50.89 6.43 -37.19
C PRO A 40 49.62 6.64 -38.01
N ALA A 41 49.33 7.89 -38.36
CA ALA A 41 48.30 8.23 -39.34
C ALA A 41 48.56 7.49 -40.66
N GLY A 42 47.50 6.97 -41.28
CA GLY A 42 47.58 6.13 -42.47
C GLY A 42 47.77 4.63 -42.19
N THR A 43 47.96 4.21 -40.93
CA THR A 43 48.08 2.79 -40.59
C THR A 43 46.83 2.02 -40.99
N LEU A 44 47.02 0.96 -41.76
CA LEU A 44 45.96 0.02 -42.17
C LEU A 44 45.87 -1.16 -41.20
N LEU A 45 44.64 -1.52 -40.81
CA LEU A 45 44.26 -2.60 -39.90
C LEU A 45 43.19 -3.51 -40.54
N ARG A 46 43.10 -4.76 -40.07
CA ARG A 46 42.16 -5.81 -40.47
C ARG A 46 42.01 -5.93 -41.98
N GLN A 47 43.00 -6.56 -42.62
CA GLN A 47 43.02 -6.77 -44.08
C GLN A 47 42.79 -5.47 -44.87
N SER A 48 43.32 -4.35 -44.36
CA SER A 48 43.18 -3.02 -44.95
C SER A 48 41.75 -2.50 -45.05
N HIS A 49 40.85 -2.93 -44.16
CA HIS A 49 39.51 -2.37 -44.06
C HIS A 49 39.46 -1.06 -43.26
N TYR A 50 40.35 -0.89 -42.28
CA TYR A 50 40.35 0.31 -41.43
C TYR A 50 41.66 1.08 -41.58
N ARG A 51 41.58 2.40 -41.70
CA ARG A 51 42.72 3.32 -41.74
C ARG A 51 42.70 4.27 -40.55
N ILE A 52 43.77 4.30 -39.76
CA ILE A 52 43.95 5.26 -38.66
C ILE A 52 44.19 6.66 -39.22
N GLU A 53 43.53 7.68 -38.66
CA GLU A 53 43.74 9.08 -39.04
C GLU A 53 44.46 9.86 -37.93
N LYS A 54 43.88 9.89 -36.72
CA LYS A 54 44.43 10.65 -35.59
C LYS A 54 44.02 10.04 -34.25
N VAL A 55 44.75 10.39 -33.20
CA VAL A 55 44.42 10.04 -31.82
C VAL A 55 43.25 10.91 -31.35
N LEU A 56 42.27 10.31 -30.70
CA LEU A 56 41.13 10.99 -30.06
C LEU A 56 41.33 11.12 -28.55
N GLY A 57 41.94 10.12 -27.92
CA GLY A 57 42.23 10.13 -26.49
C GLY A 57 43.04 8.91 -26.05
N GLU A 58 43.71 9.06 -24.93
CA GLU A 58 44.50 8.03 -24.25
C GLU A 58 44.00 7.88 -22.80
N GLY A 59 43.92 6.65 -22.31
CA GLY A 59 43.50 6.35 -20.95
C GLY A 59 44.22 5.12 -20.39
N GLY A 60 44.01 4.82 -19.11
CA GLY A 60 44.77 3.78 -18.39
C GLY A 60 44.65 2.34 -18.92
N PHE A 61 43.74 2.07 -19.86
CA PHE A 61 43.49 0.73 -20.42
C PHE A 61 43.44 0.69 -21.95
N GLY A 62 43.73 1.78 -22.66
CA GLY A 62 43.65 1.79 -24.12
C GLY A 62 43.84 3.14 -24.77
N ILE A 63 44.12 3.11 -26.09
CA ILE A 63 44.25 4.28 -26.94
C ILE A 63 43.06 4.30 -27.90
N THR A 64 42.38 5.44 -28.03
CA THR A 64 41.27 5.59 -28.97
C THR A 64 41.67 6.47 -30.14
N TYR A 65 41.44 5.98 -31.35
CA TYR A 65 41.76 6.63 -32.61
C TYR A 65 40.49 6.97 -33.40
N GLN A 66 40.53 8.04 -34.17
CA GLN A 66 39.64 8.24 -35.31
C GLN A 66 40.21 7.43 -36.48
N GLY A 67 39.36 6.66 -37.13
CA GLY A 67 39.68 5.94 -38.35
C GLY A 67 38.62 6.08 -39.43
N ILE A 68 38.93 5.53 -40.60
CA ILE A 68 38.02 5.40 -41.73
C ILE A 68 37.86 3.92 -42.05
N TYR A 69 36.62 3.45 -42.14
CA TYR A 69 36.28 2.18 -42.77
C TYR A 69 36.30 2.37 -44.29
N LEU A 70 37.33 1.83 -44.94
CA LEU A 70 37.64 2.08 -46.35
C LEU A 70 36.55 1.62 -47.34
N PRO A 71 35.82 0.50 -47.14
CA PRO A 71 34.81 0.04 -48.09
C PRO A 71 33.68 1.05 -48.37
N ASN A 72 33.32 1.91 -47.43
CA ASN A 72 32.29 2.94 -47.63
C ASN A 72 32.72 4.35 -47.17
N SER A 73 34.00 4.54 -46.84
CA SER A 73 34.56 5.79 -46.30
C SER A 73 33.91 6.32 -45.02
N ALA A 74 33.23 5.47 -44.24
CA ALA A 74 32.63 5.88 -42.97
C ALA A 74 33.68 6.17 -41.90
N LYS A 75 33.47 7.23 -41.11
CA LYS A 75 34.29 7.50 -39.92
C LYS A 75 33.93 6.55 -38.79
N VAL A 76 34.95 6.02 -38.13
CA VAL A 76 34.82 5.09 -37.00
C VAL A 76 35.75 5.48 -35.87
N ALA A 77 35.37 5.14 -34.64
CA ALA A 77 36.29 5.18 -33.50
C ALA A 77 36.90 3.79 -33.31
N ILE A 78 38.21 3.73 -33.13
CA ILE A 78 38.95 2.47 -32.97
C ILE A 78 39.69 2.52 -31.64
N LYS A 79 39.25 1.73 -30.66
CA LYS A 79 39.90 1.58 -29.36
C LYS A 79 40.88 0.42 -29.42
N GLU A 80 42.15 0.67 -29.15
CA GLU A 80 43.21 -0.33 -29.03
C GLU A 80 43.47 -0.64 -27.56
N LEU A 81 43.57 -1.93 -27.20
CA LEU A 81 44.03 -2.34 -25.88
C LEU A 81 45.50 -1.93 -25.70
N TRP A 82 45.77 -1.09 -24.71
CA TRP A 82 47.12 -0.62 -24.42
C TRP A 82 47.51 -0.94 -22.97
N PRO A 83 48.42 -1.90 -22.75
CA PRO A 83 48.88 -2.24 -21.41
C PRO A 83 49.81 -1.16 -20.85
N GLU A 84 49.73 -0.93 -19.53
CA GLU A 84 50.62 0.01 -18.85
C GLU A 84 52.09 -0.39 -19.08
N LYS A 85 52.94 0.58 -19.46
CA LYS A 85 54.37 0.38 -19.77
C LYS A 85 54.65 -0.54 -20.98
N ALA A 86 53.68 -0.77 -21.85
CA ALA A 86 53.94 -1.39 -23.14
C ALA A 86 54.80 -0.48 -24.04
N ALA A 87 55.53 -1.10 -24.97
CA ALA A 87 56.27 -0.40 -26.01
C ALA A 87 55.71 -0.81 -27.39
N ARG A 88 55.92 0.01 -28.42
CA ARG A 88 55.51 -0.34 -29.80
C ARG A 88 56.70 -0.33 -30.74
N MET A 89 56.71 -1.28 -31.66
CA MET A 89 57.67 -1.38 -32.76
C MET A 89 56.89 -1.47 -34.07
N GLY A 90 56.89 -0.38 -34.83
CA GLY A 90 56.05 -0.25 -36.02
C GLY A 90 54.56 -0.27 -35.63
N LYS A 91 53.83 -1.32 -36.05
CA LYS A 91 52.43 -1.51 -35.66
C LYS A 91 52.27 -2.36 -34.39
N THR A 92 53.23 -3.24 -34.12
CA THR A 92 53.13 -4.31 -33.12
C THR A 92 53.44 -3.82 -31.71
N ILE A 93 52.62 -4.23 -30.74
CA ILE A 93 52.84 -3.98 -29.32
C ILE A 93 53.77 -5.04 -28.71
N THR A 94 54.74 -4.59 -27.93
CA THR A 94 55.57 -5.39 -27.05
C THR A 94 55.04 -5.25 -25.62
N TRP A 95 54.51 -6.35 -25.08
CA TRP A 95 54.01 -6.40 -23.71
C TRP A 95 55.18 -6.37 -22.71
N PRO A 96 55.04 -5.66 -21.57
CA PRO A 96 56.09 -5.61 -20.57
C PRO A 96 56.28 -6.98 -19.91
N PRO A 97 57.52 -7.40 -19.58
CA PRO A 97 57.79 -8.67 -18.91
C PRO A 97 57.11 -8.83 -17.55
N SER A 98 56.71 -7.72 -16.92
CA SER A 98 55.96 -7.71 -15.65
C SER A 98 54.53 -8.24 -15.76
N ILE A 99 53.97 -8.34 -16.97
CA ILE A 99 52.64 -8.90 -17.21
C ILE A 99 52.81 -10.36 -17.67
N ALA A 100 52.46 -11.31 -16.80
CA ALA A 100 52.52 -12.72 -17.14
C ALA A 100 51.55 -13.05 -18.30
N PRO A 101 51.82 -14.09 -19.11
CA PRO A 101 50.94 -14.49 -20.23
C PRO A 101 49.49 -14.72 -19.82
N ILE A 102 49.25 -15.22 -18.60
CA ILE A 102 47.89 -15.44 -18.09
C ILE A 102 47.15 -14.12 -17.81
N ASP A 103 47.87 -13.09 -17.34
CA ASP A 103 47.30 -11.76 -17.10
C ASP A 103 47.06 -11.01 -18.41
N ARG A 104 47.93 -11.21 -19.41
CA ARG A 104 47.70 -10.76 -20.78
C ARG A 104 46.39 -11.33 -21.34
N GLN A 105 46.19 -12.65 -21.24
CA GLN A 105 44.97 -13.30 -21.71
C GLN A 105 43.73 -12.80 -20.94
N ARG A 106 43.88 -12.53 -19.64
CA ARG A 106 42.83 -11.94 -18.81
C ARG A 106 42.46 -10.52 -19.26
N GLN A 107 43.43 -9.69 -19.66
CA GLN A 107 43.17 -8.34 -20.18
C GLN A 107 42.48 -8.39 -21.55
N LEU A 108 42.94 -9.24 -22.47
CA LEU A 108 42.29 -9.46 -23.77
C LEU A 108 40.85 -9.94 -23.60
N HIS A 109 40.62 -10.93 -22.72
CA HIS A 109 39.28 -11.43 -22.43
C HIS A 109 38.37 -10.34 -21.83
N LYS A 110 38.87 -9.48 -20.93
CA LYS A 110 38.09 -8.33 -20.42
C LYS A 110 37.72 -7.35 -21.54
N PHE A 111 38.64 -7.08 -22.46
CA PHE A 111 38.40 -6.21 -23.61
C PHE A 111 37.38 -6.81 -24.58
N GLN A 112 37.44 -8.12 -24.82
CA GLN A 112 36.45 -8.85 -25.61
C GLN A 112 35.06 -8.84 -24.94
N LEU A 113 35.00 -8.95 -23.60
CA LEU A 113 33.75 -8.83 -22.85
C LEU A 113 33.14 -7.44 -22.99
N GLU A 114 33.94 -6.36 -22.94
CA GLU A 114 33.47 -4.99 -23.19
C GLU A 114 32.78 -4.89 -24.57
N ALA A 115 33.44 -5.37 -25.63
CA ALA A 115 32.86 -5.42 -26.98
C ALA A 115 31.56 -6.22 -27.01
N SER A 116 31.54 -7.38 -26.34
CA SER A 116 30.38 -8.27 -26.28
C SER A 116 29.20 -7.66 -25.53
N TYR A 117 29.44 -6.91 -24.45
CA TYR A 117 28.40 -6.22 -23.70
C TYR A 117 27.80 -5.07 -24.51
N LEU A 118 28.65 -4.27 -25.16
CA LEU A 118 28.20 -3.15 -25.97
C LEU A 118 27.40 -3.63 -27.19
N GLN A 119 27.77 -4.76 -27.81
CA GLN A 119 27.00 -5.39 -28.90
C GLN A 119 25.58 -5.84 -28.48
N LYS A 120 25.36 -6.19 -27.21
CA LYS A 120 24.03 -6.56 -26.70
C LYS A 120 23.09 -5.36 -26.52
N CYS A 121 23.65 -4.14 -26.47
CA CYS A 121 22.94 -2.92 -26.12
C CYS A 121 22.72 -2.03 -27.35
N TYR A 122 21.69 -2.33 -28.15
CA TYR A 122 21.32 -1.51 -29.30
C TYR A 122 20.37 -0.37 -28.89
N HIS A 123 20.83 0.88 -28.96
CA HIS A 123 20.03 2.07 -28.64
C HIS A 123 20.64 3.32 -29.31
N PRO A 124 19.86 4.32 -29.77
CA PRO A 124 20.40 5.53 -30.40
C PRO A 124 21.33 6.37 -29.52
N ASN A 125 21.26 6.19 -28.20
CA ASN A 125 22.06 6.89 -27.18
C ASN A 125 23.15 6.00 -26.56
N ILE A 126 23.51 4.87 -27.20
CA ILE A 126 24.65 4.01 -26.86
C ILE A 126 25.50 3.86 -28.12
N ALA A 127 26.82 4.06 -28.00
CA ALA A 127 27.70 3.92 -29.16
C ALA A 127 27.64 2.51 -29.75
N GLN A 128 27.35 2.40 -31.05
CA GLN A 128 27.23 1.10 -31.71
C GLN A 128 28.60 0.45 -31.95
N VAL A 129 28.72 -0.86 -31.70
CA VAL A 129 29.90 -1.65 -32.10
C VAL A 129 29.72 -2.14 -33.52
N TYR A 130 30.74 -1.93 -34.35
CA TYR A 130 30.79 -2.46 -35.71
C TYR A 130 31.67 -3.71 -35.79
N ASP A 131 32.74 -3.75 -35.01
CA ASP A 131 33.72 -4.81 -35.17
C ASP A 131 34.64 -4.98 -33.96
N TRP A 132 35.22 -6.17 -33.80
CA TRP A 132 36.30 -6.44 -32.85
C TRP A 132 37.27 -7.47 -33.45
N PHE A 133 38.57 -7.28 -33.22
CA PHE A 133 39.61 -8.21 -33.70
C PHE A 133 40.91 -8.11 -32.91
N GLU A 134 41.71 -9.17 -33.01
CA GLU A 134 43.09 -9.20 -32.53
C GLU A 134 44.06 -9.05 -33.71
N GLU A 135 45.00 -8.11 -33.59
CA GLU A 135 46.07 -7.86 -34.58
C GLU A 135 47.24 -7.18 -33.84
N ASN A 136 48.45 -7.17 -34.40
CA ASN A 136 49.57 -6.39 -33.86
C ASN A 136 49.92 -6.72 -32.39
N ASN A 137 49.68 -7.98 -31.98
CA ASN A 137 49.89 -8.47 -30.62
C ASN A 137 48.98 -7.77 -29.57
N THR A 138 47.85 -7.20 -30.00
CA THR A 138 46.83 -6.57 -29.16
C THR A 138 45.43 -6.77 -29.73
N ALA A 139 44.41 -6.12 -29.17
CA ALA A 139 43.03 -6.13 -29.64
C ALA A 139 42.52 -4.73 -29.99
N TYR A 140 41.60 -4.68 -30.93
CA TYR A 140 40.94 -3.47 -31.43
C TYR A 140 39.42 -3.62 -31.36
N LEU A 141 38.73 -2.58 -30.90
CA LEU A 141 37.28 -2.45 -30.90
C LEU A 141 36.89 -1.28 -31.80
N VAL A 142 36.11 -1.56 -32.84
CA VAL A 142 35.62 -0.56 -33.79
C VAL A 142 34.17 -0.22 -33.45
N MET A 143 33.91 1.06 -33.25
CA MET A 143 32.62 1.57 -32.81
C MET A 143 32.23 2.87 -33.53
N GLU A 144 30.99 3.30 -33.33
CA GLU A 144 30.45 4.56 -33.84
C GLU A 144 31.37 5.73 -33.47
N PHE A 145 31.73 6.54 -34.47
CA PHE A 145 32.44 7.78 -34.23
C PHE A 145 31.44 8.88 -33.88
N ILE A 146 31.44 9.30 -32.61
CA ILE A 146 30.59 10.39 -32.14
C ILE A 146 31.31 11.72 -32.37
N SER A 147 30.83 12.49 -33.35
CA SER A 147 31.38 13.81 -33.67
C SER A 147 30.88 14.84 -32.66
N GLY A 148 31.70 15.20 -31.68
CA GLY A 148 31.30 16.10 -30.61
C GLY A 148 32.27 16.17 -29.44
N LYS A 149 31.79 16.63 -28.28
CA LYS A 149 32.57 16.75 -27.04
C LYS A 149 31.93 15.93 -25.92
N SER A 150 32.72 15.48 -24.96
CA SER A 150 32.19 14.92 -23.72
C SER A 150 31.56 16.03 -22.87
N LEU A 151 30.58 15.68 -22.02
CA LEU A 151 30.00 16.63 -21.07
C LEU A 151 31.05 17.23 -20.13
N SER A 152 32.09 16.46 -19.77
CA SER A 152 33.26 16.96 -19.03
C SER A 152 34.00 18.09 -19.76
N LYS A 153 34.26 17.93 -21.07
CA LYS A 153 34.87 18.99 -21.89
C LYS A 153 33.95 20.20 -22.07
N ILE A 154 32.65 19.97 -22.23
CA ILE A 154 31.67 21.06 -22.32
C ILE A 154 31.67 21.86 -21.02
N LEU A 155 31.68 21.20 -19.86
CA LEU A 155 31.78 21.88 -18.56
C LEU A 155 33.04 22.73 -18.44
N GLN A 156 34.19 22.21 -18.88
CA GLN A 156 35.47 22.91 -18.83
C GLN A 156 35.54 24.12 -19.76
N GLU A 157 34.99 24.03 -20.97
CA GLU A 157 35.11 25.06 -22.00
C GLU A 157 33.96 26.09 -21.97
N GLU A 158 32.75 25.65 -21.63
CA GLU A 158 31.51 26.45 -21.72
C GLU A 158 30.92 26.77 -20.33
N GLY A 159 31.38 26.09 -19.27
CA GLY A 159 30.86 26.23 -17.91
C GLY A 159 29.66 25.34 -17.62
N VAL A 160 28.98 25.61 -16.50
CA VAL A 160 27.81 24.82 -16.07
C VAL A 160 26.69 24.84 -17.11
N LEU A 161 25.98 23.72 -17.27
CA LEU A 161 24.90 23.62 -18.25
C LEU A 161 23.57 24.09 -17.65
N SER A 162 22.69 24.64 -18.49
CA SER A 162 21.34 24.96 -18.07
C SER A 162 20.55 23.71 -17.69
N GLU A 163 19.68 23.83 -16.68
CA GLU A 163 18.88 22.71 -16.17
C GLU A 163 18.05 22.03 -17.27
N GLU A 164 17.44 22.82 -18.16
CA GLU A 164 16.62 22.31 -19.26
C GLU A 164 17.43 21.43 -20.23
N LYS A 165 18.59 21.94 -20.67
CA LYS A 165 19.47 21.25 -21.60
C LYS A 165 20.02 19.96 -20.98
N LEU A 166 20.45 20.04 -19.73
CA LEU A 166 20.99 18.89 -19.00
C LEU A 166 19.93 17.81 -18.77
N LYS A 167 18.69 18.18 -18.40
CA LYS A 167 17.57 17.25 -18.29
C LYS A 167 17.32 16.51 -19.60
N GLY A 168 17.38 17.21 -20.73
CA GLY A 168 17.24 16.61 -22.06
C GLY A 168 18.26 15.51 -22.33
N TYR A 169 19.55 15.79 -22.07
CA TYR A 169 20.61 14.80 -22.22
C TYR A 169 20.47 13.63 -21.25
N PHE A 170 20.12 13.91 -19.99
CA PHE A 170 20.03 12.88 -18.97
C PHE A 170 18.86 11.93 -19.22
N ILE A 171 17.73 12.42 -19.72
CA ILE A 171 16.62 11.55 -20.14
C ILE A 171 17.09 10.57 -21.22
N GLN A 172 17.81 11.05 -22.24
CA GLN A 172 18.37 10.19 -23.30
C GLN A 172 19.32 9.11 -22.75
N VAL A 173 20.18 9.47 -21.78
CA VAL A 173 21.10 8.52 -21.14
C VAL A 173 20.34 7.51 -20.26
N VAL A 174 19.29 7.93 -19.53
CA VAL A 174 18.48 7.00 -18.73
C VAL A 174 17.68 6.03 -19.61
N GLU A 175 17.21 6.49 -20.77
CA GLU A 175 16.58 5.63 -21.79
C GLU A 175 17.58 4.57 -22.31
N ALA A 176 18.84 4.96 -22.56
CA ALA A 176 19.92 4.00 -22.83
C ALA A 176 20.14 3.01 -21.68
N LEU A 177 20.17 3.47 -20.43
CA LEU A 177 20.35 2.58 -19.27
C LEU A 177 19.21 1.58 -19.11
N THR A 178 17.99 1.90 -19.56
CA THR A 178 16.88 0.95 -19.58
C THR A 178 17.23 -0.29 -20.42
N VAL A 179 17.87 -0.10 -21.58
CA VAL A 179 18.36 -1.20 -22.43
C VAL A 179 19.48 -1.98 -21.75
N VAL A 180 20.45 -1.28 -21.13
CA VAL A 180 21.57 -1.90 -20.41
C VAL A 180 21.05 -2.79 -19.27
N HIS A 181 20.13 -2.27 -18.45
CA HIS A 181 19.56 -2.98 -17.31
C HIS A 181 18.66 -4.15 -17.74
N SER A 182 17.91 -4.01 -18.84
CA SER A 182 17.11 -5.11 -19.40
C SER A 182 17.96 -6.30 -19.87
N ASN A 183 19.19 -6.03 -20.33
CA ASN A 183 20.20 -7.04 -20.67
C ASN A 183 20.93 -7.60 -19.43
N GLN A 184 20.48 -7.27 -18.21
CA GLN A 184 21.10 -7.69 -16.95
C GLN A 184 22.55 -7.22 -16.84
N LEU A 185 22.87 -6.02 -17.35
CA LEU A 185 24.17 -5.37 -17.25
C LEU A 185 24.10 -4.13 -16.36
N LEU A 186 25.18 -3.79 -15.66
CA LEU A 186 25.38 -2.49 -15.01
C LEU A 186 26.58 -1.79 -15.65
N HIS A 187 26.44 -0.50 -15.95
CA HIS A 187 27.50 0.29 -16.59
C HIS A 187 28.68 0.55 -15.66
N ARG A 188 28.41 1.00 -14.42
CA ARG A 188 29.37 1.17 -13.29
C ARG A 188 30.44 2.27 -13.42
N ASP A 189 30.57 2.91 -14.58
CA ASP A 189 31.44 4.07 -14.79
C ASP A 189 30.72 5.22 -15.52
N ILE A 190 29.53 5.57 -15.05
CA ILE A 190 28.80 6.73 -15.57
C ILE A 190 29.41 8.00 -14.97
N LYS A 191 29.88 8.89 -15.84
CA LYS A 191 30.47 10.19 -15.51
C LYS A 191 30.43 11.09 -16.74
N PRO A 192 30.59 12.42 -16.60
CA PRO A 192 30.55 13.34 -17.74
C PRO A 192 31.59 13.07 -18.84
N ASP A 193 32.72 12.41 -18.53
CA ASP A 193 33.71 12.00 -19.54
C ASP A 193 33.17 10.94 -20.51
N ASN A 194 32.24 10.10 -20.04
CA ASN A 194 31.70 8.95 -20.76
C ASN A 194 30.35 9.27 -21.44
N ILE A 195 29.94 10.54 -21.50
CA ILE A 195 28.73 10.98 -22.19
C ILE A 195 29.12 12.04 -23.21
N LEU A 196 29.02 11.71 -24.51
CA LEU A 196 29.34 12.62 -25.61
C LEU A 196 28.08 13.26 -26.16
N ILE A 197 28.16 14.56 -26.46
CA ILE A 197 27.11 15.30 -27.16
C ILE A 197 27.58 15.49 -28.60
N ASP A 198 26.83 14.94 -29.56
CA ASP A 198 27.15 15.09 -30.97
C ASP A 198 26.66 16.44 -31.56
N HIS A 199 27.02 16.71 -32.82
CA HIS A 199 26.60 17.94 -33.52
C HIS A 199 25.08 18.07 -33.75
N GLN A 200 24.31 17.00 -33.53
CA GLN A 200 22.84 16.97 -33.61
C GLN A 200 22.19 17.13 -32.23
N ASP A 201 22.98 17.48 -31.20
CA ASP A 201 22.53 17.66 -29.82
C ASP A 201 22.04 16.36 -29.16
N ARG A 202 22.55 15.21 -29.62
CA ARG A 202 22.25 13.89 -29.08
C ARG A 202 23.30 13.46 -28.06
N ALA A 203 22.85 13.02 -26.89
CA ALA A 203 23.71 12.48 -25.85
C ALA A 203 23.94 10.98 -26.07
N VAL A 204 25.20 10.54 -26.10
CA VAL A 204 25.58 9.15 -26.35
C VAL A 204 26.49 8.67 -25.24
N LEU A 205 26.07 7.59 -24.57
CA LEU A 205 26.87 6.89 -23.57
C LEU A 205 27.96 6.09 -24.26
N ILE A 206 29.20 6.32 -23.84
CA ILE A 206 30.40 5.65 -24.34
C ILE A 206 31.11 4.92 -23.21
N ASP A 207 31.98 3.97 -23.58
CA ASP A 207 32.90 3.24 -22.69
C ASP A 207 32.26 2.26 -21.68
N PHE A 208 32.22 0.98 -22.08
CA PHE A 208 31.66 -0.10 -21.28
C PHE A 208 32.74 -0.91 -20.53
N GLY A 209 33.98 -0.40 -20.43
CA GLY A 209 35.11 -1.13 -19.85
C GLY A 209 34.92 -1.54 -18.38
N ALA A 210 34.04 -0.86 -17.63
CA ALA A 210 33.69 -1.22 -16.25
C ALA A 210 32.43 -2.10 -16.11
N THR A 211 31.75 -2.36 -17.24
CA THR A 211 30.45 -3.05 -17.30
C THR A 211 30.55 -4.47 -16.75
N LYS A 212 29.52 -4.88 -16.01
CA LYS A 212 29.39 -6.27 -15.52
C LYS A 212 27.96 -6.74 -15.56
N GLU A 213 27.77 -8.03 -15.83
CA GLU A 213 26.49 -8.73 -15.64
C GLU A 213 25.99 -8.59 -14.21
N PHE A 214 24.69 -8.66 -13.97
CA PHE A 214 24.13 -8.70 -12.63
C PHE A 214 22.88 -9.56 -12.54
N ILE A 215 22.64 -10.10 -11.35
CA ILE A 215 21.34 -10.63 -10.94
C ILE A 215 20.92 -9.79 -9.74
N ALA A 216 19.76 -9.15 -9.84
CA ALA A 216 19.26 -8.26 -8.79
C ALA A 216 19.28 -8.96 -7.42
N GLY A 217 19.95 -8.36 -6.44
CA GLY A 217 19.98 -8.90 -5.07
C GLY A 217 21.01 -9.99 -4.77
N GLN A 218 21.85 -10.43 -5.72
CA GLN A 218 22.92 -11.42 -5.51
C GLN A 218 24.32 -10.79 -5.33
N THR A 219 25.18 -11.47 -4.57
CA THR A 219 26.59 -11.08 -4.29
C THR A 219 27.57 -11.82 -5.20
N ARG A 220 28.53 -11.13 -5.82
CA ARG A 220 29.64 -11.72 -6.62
C ARG A 220 30.95 -10.94 -6.43
N GLU A 221 32.10 -11.60 -6.63
CA GLU A 221 33.46 -11.08 -6.41
C GLU A 221 33.82 -9.81 -7.23
N MET A 222 34.77 -9.02 -6.71
CA MET A 222 35.16 -7.70 -7.19
C MET A 222 36.59 -7.60 -7.74
N SER A 223 36.74 -6.74 -8.75
CA SER A 223 37.98 -6.07 -9.16
C SER A 223 37.57 -4.64 -9.48
N ALA A 224 38.19 -3.61 -8.91
CA ALA A 224 37.64 -2.25 -8.96
C ALA A 224 38.60 -1.24 -9.60
N THR A 225 38.24 -0.78 -10.79
CA THR A 225 38.51 0.60 -11.22
C THR A 225 37.34 1.41 -10.65
N LEU A 226 37.61 2.39 -9.79
CA LEU A 226 36.59 3.25 -9.17
C LEU A 226 36.84 4.68 -9.61
N SER A 227 35.74 5.41 -9.84
CA SER A 227 35.76 6.85 -10.16
C SER A 227 35.30 7.61 -8.91
N PRO A 228 36.24 8.21 -8.14
CA PRO A 228 35.91 9.01 -6.95
C PRO A 228 34.83 10.06 -7.24
N GLY A 229 33.92 10.28 -6.28
CA GLY A 229 32.79 11.20 -6.42
C GLY A 229 31.56 10.60 -7.13
N TYR A 230 31.77 9.77 -8.17
CA TYR A 230 30.70 9.13 -8.93
C TYR A 230 30.32 7.73 -8.42
N ALA A 231 31.28 6.99 -7.88
CA ALA A 231 31.03 5.64 -7.39
C ALA A 231 30.29 5.66 -6.03
N PRO A 232 29.15 4.96 -5.88
CA PRO A 232 28.47 4.79 -4.60
C PRO A 232 29.17 3.77 -3.70
N LEU A 233 28.87 3.81 -2.39
CA LEU A 233 29.56 3.02 -1.36
C LEU A 233 29.50 1.51 -1.61
N GLU A 234 28.40 1.00 -2.17
CA GLU A 234 28.28 -0.43 -2.49
C GLU A 234 29.27 -0.90 -3.57
N GLN A 235 29.80 -0.01 -4.41
CA GLN A 235 30.87 -0.34 -5.35
C GLN A 235 32.23 -0.52 -4.69
N TYR A 236 32.41 -0.15 -3.42
CA TYR A 236 33.66 -0.33 -2.67
C TYR A 236 33.71 -1.67 -1.90
N SER A 237 32.58 -2.36 -1.73
CA SER A 237 32.48 -3.58 -0.93
C SER A 237 32.41 -4.86 -1.79
N TYR A 238 33.36 -5.78 -1.55
CA TYR A 238 33.54 -7.05 -2.28
C TYR A 238 32.34 -8.01 -2.27
N ARG A 239 31.30 -7.75 -1.47
CA ARG A 239 30.09 -8.58 -1.32
C ARG A 239 28.80 -7.76 -1.32
N SER A 240 28.70 -6.72 -2.14
CA SER A 240 27.45 -5.95 -2.27
C SER A 240 26.47 -6.57 -3.27
N LYS A 241 25.17 -6.36 -3.01
CA LYS A 241 24.08 -6.72 -3.92
C LYS A 241 24.05 -5.74 -5.10
N ARG A 242 23.83 -6.25 -6.31
CA ARG A 242 23.78 -5.43 -7.54
C ARG A 242 22.37 -4.90 -7.81
N TRP A 243 22.26 -3.61 -8.13
CA TRP A 243 21.00 -2.92 -8.39
C TRP A 243 21.18 -1.88 -9.51
N PRO A 244 20.17 -1.66 -10.39
CA PRO A 244 20.11 -0.50 -11.28
C PRO A 244 20.40 0.84 -10.60
N ALA A 245 20.03 0.94 -9.31
CA ALA A 245 20.26 2.07 -8.42
C ALA A 245 21.75 2.49 -8.26
N THR A 246 22.70 1.61 -8.62
CA THR A 246 24.13 1.93 -8.65
C THR A 246 24.46 2.89 -9.80
N ASP A 247 23.97 2.61 -11.01
CA ASP A 247 24.15 3.49 -12.18
C ASP A 247 23.38 4.80 -11.99
N ILE A 248 22.20 4.74 -11.37
CA ILE A 248 21.39 5.93 -11.03
C ILE A 248 22.14 6.89 -10.09
N TYR A 249 22.87 6.38 -9.10
CA TYR A 249 23.69 7.22 -8.23
C TYR A 249 24.76 7.96 -9.04
N ALA A 250 25.50 7.23 -9.88
CA ALA A 250 26.59 7.79 -10.68
C ALA A 250 26.07 8.84 -11.67
N LEU A 251 24.90 8.60 -12.24
CA LEU A 251 24.20 9.57 -13.06
C LEU A 251 23.82 10.82 -12.23
N CYS A 252 23.14 10.69 -11.09
CA CYS A 252 22.80 11.86 -10.28
C CYS A 252 24.03 12.62 -9.77
N ALA A 253 25.16 11.94 -9.50
CA ALA A 253 26.44 12.57 -9.18
C ALA A 253 27.00 13.37 -10.37
N SER A 254 26.86 12.86 -11.59
CA SER A 254 27.20 13.58 -12.82
C SER A 254 26.31 14.81 -13.03
N MET A 255 25.01 14.68 -12.74
CA MET A 255 24.07 15.80 -12.84
C MET A 255 24.39 16.90 -11.81
N TYR A 256 24.77 16.50 -10.60
CA TYR A 256 25.22 17.40 -9.54
C TYR A 256 26.42 18.24 -10.00
N GLU A 257 27.46 17.60 -10.54
CA GLU A 257 28.66 18.31 -11.00
C GLU A 257 28.35 19.25 -12.17
N LEU A 258 27.59 18.80 -13.17
CA LEU A 258 27.30 19.58 -14.37
C LEU A 258 26.42 20.81 -14.12
N LEU A 259 25.61 20.81 -13.05
CA LEU A 259 24.80 21.96 -12.64
C LEU A 259 25.52 22.89 -11.67
N THR A 260 26.33 22.35 -10.76
CA THR A 260 26.96 23.14 -9.68
C THR A 260 28.40 23.55 -10.00
N GLY A 261 29.02 22.90 -10.98
CA GLY A 261 30.45 23.01 -11.28
C GLY A 261 31.36 22.33 -10.25
N GLN A 262 30.81 21.66 -9.23
CA GLN A 262 31.56 21.02 -8.17
C GLN A 262 31.31 19.51 -8.13
N LEU A 263 32.39 18.74 -8.11
CA LEU A 263 32.30 17.30 -7.91
C LEU A 263 31.81 16.99 -6.48
N PRO A 264 30.82 16.11 -6.29
CA PRO A 264 30.37 15.75 -4.95
C PRO A 264 31.45 14.98 -4.18
N ALA A 265 31.46 15.18 -2.85
CA ALA A 265 32.34 14.42 -1.94
C ALA A 265 32.18 12.90 -2.14
N GLN A 266 33.26 12.16 -1.94
CA GLN A 266 33.26 10.72 -2.24
C GLN A 266 32.31 9.96 -1.32
N ALA A 267 31.70 8.88 -1.80
CA ALA A 267 30.75 8.10 -1.00
C ALA A 267 31.37 7.57 0.31
N THR A 268 32.68 7.32 0.35
CA THR A 268 33.41 6.91 1.55
C THR A 268 33.54 8.02 2.58
N GLU A 269 33.76 9.27 2.16
CA GLU A 269 33.81 10.46 3.03
C GLU A 269 32.42 10.78 3.57
N ARG A 270 31.40 10.69 2.70
CA ARG A 270 29.99 10.88 3.03
C ARG A 270 29.44 9.85 4.01
N ALA A 271 30.03 8.66 4.08
CA ALA A 271 29.65 7.63 5.04
C ALA A 271 30.14 7.93 6.47
N GLY A 272 31.19 8.74 6.61
CA GLY A 272 31.83 9.06 7.89
C GLY A 272 31.27 10.31 8.55
N SER A 273 31.42 11.47 7.91
CA SER A 273 31.20 12.77 8.57
C SER A 273 30.68 13.88 7.67
N GLU A 274 30.82 13.78 6.34
CA GLU A 274 30.41 14.85 5.42
C GLU A 274 29.01 14.62 4.86
N THR A 275 28.15 15.64 4.95
CA THR A 275 26.83 15.60 4.30
C THR A 275 26.93 16.21 2.91
N LEU A 276 26.18 15.64 1.96
CA LEU A 276 26.09 16.20 0.61
C LEU A 276 25.48 17.60 0.70
N ILE A 277 26.20 18.62 0.23
CA ILE A 277 25.69 19.98 0.16
C ILE A 277 24.49 19.99 -0.82
N PRO A 278 23.32 20.50 -0.44
CA PRO A 278 22.20 20.60 -1.38
C PRO A 278 22.56 21.45 -2.60
N PRO A 279 22.29 20.97 -3.84
CA PRO A 279 22.63 21.68 -5.08
C PRO A 279 22.22 23.16 -5.10
N ARG A 280 21.05 23.52 -4.55
CA ARG A 280 20.57 24.91 -4.57
C ARG A 280 21.32 25.85 -3.64
N GLN A 281 22.12 25.32 -2.71
CA GLN A 281 23.04 26.14 -1.92
C GLN A 281 24.25 26.60 -2.74
N LEU A 282 24.62 25.82 -3.77
CA LEU A 282 25.72 26.15 -4.69
C LEU A 282 25.22 26.90 -5.93
N ALA A 283 24.05 26.51 -6.45
CA ALA A 283 23.43 27.03 -7.67
C ALA A 283 21.91 27.28 -7.43
N PRO A 284 21.53 28.46 -6.90
CA PRO A 284 20.15 28.77 -6.49
C PRO A 284 19.09 28.70 -7.61
N GLU A 285 19.51 28.79 -8.86
CA GLU A 285 18.69 28.68 -10.06
C GLU A 285 18.13 27.27 -10.30
N ILE A 286 18.73 26.24 -9.69
CA ILE A 286 18.22 24.86 -9.77
C ILE A 286 16.83 24.79 -9.15
N THR A 287 15.89 24.15 -9.85
CA THR A 287 14.52 24.00 -9.35
C THR A 287 14.46 23.05 -8.13
N PRO A 288 13.53 23.26 -7.19
CA PRO A 288 13.33 22.36 -6.06
C PRO A 288 13.12 20.90 -6.47
N GLN A 289 12.47 20.68 -7.63
CA GLN A 289 12.24 19.35 -8.18
C GLN A 289 13.57 18.67 -8.57
N THR A 290 14.44 19.37 -9.30
CA THR A 290 15.73 18.81 -9.74
C THR A 290 16.65 18.52 -8.58
N GLU A 291 16.72 19.43 -7.61
CA GLU A 291 17.41 19.19 -6.35
C GLU A 291 16.90 17.91 -5.66
N GLN A 292 15.58 17.74 -5.56
CA GLN A 292 14.97 16.56 -4.96
C GLN A 292 15.34 15.26 -5.70
N VAL A 293 15.39 15.28 -7.04
CA VAL A 293 15.82 14.14 -7.85
C VAL A 293 17.28 13.78 -7.58
N ILE A 294 18.18 14.76 -7.61
CA ILE A 294 19.62 14.55 -7.38
C ILE A 294 19.85 13.99 -5.98
N LEU A 295 19.28 14.64 -4.95
CA LEU A 295 19.42 14.20 -3.55
C LEU A 295 18.85 12.80 -3.33
N THR A 296 17.73 12.45 -4.00
CA THR A 296 17.12 11.11 -3.89
C THR A 296 17.99 10.05 -4.56
N GLY A 297 18.48 10.31 -5.78
CA GLY A 297 19.36 9.36 -6.49
C GLY A 297 20.72 9.16 -5.81
N MET A 298 21.19 10.17 -5.07
CA MET A 298 22.47 10.13 -4.35
C MET A 298 22.38 9.71 -2.87
N ARG A 299 21.25 9.17 -2.40
CA ARG A 299 21.13 8.66 -1.02
C ARG A 299 22.12 7.54 -0.74
N MET A 300 22.62 7.44 0.49
CA MET A 300 23.62 6.42 0.82
C MET A 300 23.06 4.99 0.77
N LYS A 301 21.85 4.79 1.30
CA LYS A 301 21.16 3.50 1.26
C LYS A 301 20.53 3.26 -0.11
N VAL A 302 20.77 2.09 -0.68
CA VAL A 302 20.31 1.74 -2.04
C VAL A 302 18.79 1.71 -2.13
N GLU A 303 18.12 1.16 -1.12
CA GLU A 303 16.67 1.05 -1.02
C GLU A 303 15.94 2.39 -0.89
N GLU A 304 16.68 3.48 -0.63
CA GLU A 304 16.13 4.83 -0.52
C GLU A 304 16.29 5.64 -1.82
N ARG A 305 16.96 5.10 -2.85
CA ARG A 305 17.13 5.67 -4.20
C ARG A 305 16.01 5.23 -5.15
N PHE A 306 15.98 5.79 -6.36
CA PHE A 306 15.18 5.22 -7.45
C PHE A 306 15.70 3.81 -7.79
N GLN A 307 14.78 2.86 -7.98
CA GLN A 307 15.11 1.46 -8.19
C GLN A 307 15.18 1.07 -9.66
N THR A 308 14.59 1.87 -10.55
CA THR A 308 14.59 1.64 -12.01
C THR A 308 14.86 2.93 -12.79
N ALA A 309 15.29 2.78 -14.04
CA ALA A 309 15.50 3.87 -14.97
C ALA A 309 14.19 4.66 -15.22
N GLU A 310 13.07 3.96 -15.34
CA GLU A 310 11.75 4.56 -15.55
C GLU A 310 11.34 5.47 -14.38
N GLU A 311 11.63 5.07 -13.14
CA GLU A 311 11.34 5.90 -11.97
C GLU A 311 12.11 7.23 -12.01
N LEU A 312 13.36 7.20 -12.47
CA LEU A 312 14.18 8.39 -12.62
C LEU A 312 13.68 9.27 -13.78
N ILE A 313 13.28 8.68 -14.91
CA ILE A 313 12.70 9.40 -16.05
C ILE A 313 11.43 10.14 -15.60
N ASP A 314 10.52 9.44 -14.91
CA ASP A 314 9.29 10.04 -14.39
C ASP A 314 9.60 11.22 -13.46
N ALA A 315 10.58 11.05 -12.56
CA ALA A 315 10.99 12.08 -11.63
C ALA A 315 11.60 13.31 -12.33
N LEU A 316 12.44 13.12 -13.36
CA LEU A 316 12.98 14.20 -14.19
C LEU A 316 11.88 14.92 -14.98
N LYS A 317 10.81 14.22 -15.38
CA LYS A 317 9.65 14.75 -16.11
C LYS A 317 8.57 15.39 -15.21
N GLY A 318 8.78 15.50 -13.90
CA GLY A 318 7.80 16.14 -12.99
C GLY A 318 6.93 15.19 -12.20
N LYS A 319 7.01 13.88 -12.45
CA LYS A 319 6.21 12.84 -11.78
C LYS A 319 7.02 12.18 -10.67
N PHE A 320 7.54 12.98 -9.75
CA PHE A 320 8.32 12.45 -8.63
C PHE A 320 7.44 11.64 -7.68
N VAL A 321 7.86 10.41 -7.39
CA VAL A 321 7.29 9.57 -6.34
C VAL A 321 8.45 9.09 -5.47
N SER A 322 8.39 9.35 -4.17
CA SER A 322 9.50 8.97 -3.29
C SER A 322 9.66 7.45 -3.21
N PRO A 323 10.89 6.92 -3.08
CA PRO A 323 11.11 5.47 -2.92
C PRO A 323 10.39 4.88 -1.70
N SER A 324 10.28 5.64 -0.60
CA SER A 324 9.49 5.26 0.58
C SER A 324 8.00 5.14 0.29
N GLN A 325 7.43 6.04 -0.53
CA GLN A 325 6.04 5.96 -0.98
C GLN A 325 5.80 4.75 -1.89
N ARG A 326 6.69 4.48 -2.86
CA ARG A 326 6.59 3.27 -3.70
C ARG A 326 6.67 1.99 -2.88
N LYS A 327 7.56 1.95 -1.87
CA LYS A 327 7.65 0.86 -0.91
C LYS A 327 6.32 0.67 -0.15
N ALA A 328 5.72 1.76 0.32
CA ALA A 328 4.41 1.72 0.99
C ALA A 328 3.34 1.13 0.05
N TRP A 329 3.27 1.58 -1.21
CA TRP A 329 2.35 1.01 -2.20
C TRP A 329 2.56 -0.49 -2.44
N GLY A 330 3.81 -0.94 -2.52
CA GLY A 330 4.15 -2.36 -2.64
C GLY A 330 3.66 -3.18 -1.44
N LEU A 331 3.79 -2.63 -0.23
CA LEU A 331 3.32 -3.26 1.00
C LEU A 331 1.78 -3.32 1.08
N LEU A 332 1.09 -2.26 0.64
CA LEU A 332 -0.38 -2.25 0.55
C LEU A 332 -0.89 -3.31 -0.43
N LYS A 333 -0.26 -3.47 -1.59
CA LYS A 333 -0.60 -4.54 -2.54
C LYS A 333 -0.43 -5.95 -1.95
N GLN A 334 0.45 -6.10 -0.96
CA GLN A 334 0.66 -7.36 -0.23
C GLN A 334 -0.26 -7.51 1.00
N GLY A 335 -1.13 -6.54 1.28
CA GLY A 335 -1.99 -6.53 2.47
C GLY A 335 -1.28 -6.20 3.78
N LYS A 336 -0.02 -5.74 3.73
CA LYS A 336 0.82 -5.45 4.91
C LYS A 336 0.62 -4.04 5.42
N LEU A 337 -0.58 -3.77 5.96
CA LEU A 337 -1.00 -2.42 6.36
C LEU A 337 -0.08 -1.77 7.41
N ALA A 338 0.34 -2.52 8.44
CA ALA A 338 1.20 -1.97 9.50
C ALA A 338 2.60 -1.57 8.98
N GLU A 339 3.18 -2.37 8.08
CA GLU A 339 4.46 -2.05 7.45
C GLU A 339 4.32 -0.84 6.49
N ALA A 340 3.19 -0.73 5.79
CA ALA A 340 2.91 0.42 4.93
C ALA A 340 2.79 1.74 5.73
N VAL A 341 2.16 1.70 6.90
CA VAL A 341 2.12 2.83 7.85
C VAL A 341 3.53 3.28 8.22
N GLN A 342 4.41 2.35 8.59
CA GLN A 342 5.80 2.68 8.93
C GLN A 342 6.55 3.31 7.75
N ALA A 343 6.32 2.81 6.52
CA ALA A 343 6.93 3.36 5.32
C ALA A 343 6.44 4.79 5.03
N TYR A 344 5.15 5.09 5.20
CA TYR A 344 4.63 6.46 5.06
C TYR A 344 5.10 7.39 6.17
N GLN A 345 5.19 6.92 7.42
CA GLN A 345 5.76 7.70 8.52
C GLN A 345 7.22 8.06 8.24
N GLN A 346 8.03 7.10 7.76
CA GLN A 346 9.40 7.37 7.35
C GLN A 346 9.48 8.37 6.18
N CYS A 347 8.54 8.27 5.22
CA CYS A 347 8.42 9.24 4.14
C CYS A 347 8.20 10.66 4.67
N LEU A 348 7.29 10.82 5.64
CA LEU A 348 6.99 12.12 6.25
C LEU A 348 8.09 12.62 7.18
N THR A 349 8.86 11.75 7.83
CA THR A 349 10.07 12.15 8.57
C THR A 349 11.10 12.76 7.63
N ASN A 350 11.29 12.16 6.44
CA ASN A 350 12.24 12.63 5.44
C ASN A 350 11.72 13.84 4.65
N GLN A 351 10.41 13.94 4.45
CA GLN A 351 9.73 14.99 3.69
C GLN A 351 8.45 15.44 4.43
N PRO A 352 8.59 16.30 5.46
CA PRO A 352 7.47 16.68 6.34
C PRO A 352 6.28 17.33 5.62
N ASN A 353 6.52 17.95 4.46
CA ASN A 353 5.51 18.65 3.68
C ASN A 353 4.89 17.79 2.56
N HIS A 354 5.10 16.47 2.56
CA HIS A 354 4.60 15.59 1.51
C HIS A 354 3.11 15.27 1.69
N GLY A 355 2.23 16.12 1.13
CA GLY A 355 0.77 16.02 1.23
C GLY A 355 0.21 14.64 0.88
N GLU A 356 0.55 14.10 -0.29
CA GLU A 356 -0.02 12.82 -0.74
C GLU A 356 0.33 11.65 0.19
N ALA A 357 1.56 11.59 0.70
CA ALA A 357 1.95 10.56 1.66
C ALA A 357 1.19 10.68 2.99
N ALA A 358 0.82 11.90 3.41
CA ALA A 358 -0.01 12.12 4.58
C ALA A 358 -1.46 11.69 4.35
N VAL A 359 -2.03 11.98 3.17
CA VAL A 359 -3.38 11.51 2.78
C VAL A 359 -3.42 9.98 2.79
N GLU A 360 -2.45 9.33 2.13
CA GLU A 360 -2.35 7.88 2.06
C GLU A 360 -2.13 7.24 3.44
N LEU A 361 -1.31 7.85 4.31
CA LEU A 361 -1.15 7.40 5.69
C LEU A 361 -2.50 7.40 6.44
N ALA A 362 -3.29 8.46 6.31
CA ALA A 362 -4.61 8.57 6.94
C ALA A 362 -5.56 7.48 6.42
N LEU A 363 -5.54 7.21 5.11
CA LEU A 363 -6.34 6.16 4.49
C LEU A 363 -6.01 4.78 5.06
N VAL A 364 -4.72 4.45 5.20
CA VAL A 364 -4.31 3.15 5.75
C VAL A 364 -4.64 3.03 7.23
N GLN A 365 -4.42 4.10 8.01
CA GLN A 365 -4.69 4.11 9.45
C GLN A 365 -6.17 3.87 9.78
N MET A 366 -7.10 4.26 8.91
CA MET A 366 -8.54 4.02 9.13
C MET A 366 -8.89 2.53 9.28
N HIS A 367 -8.04 1.63 8.79
CA HIS A 367 -8.24 0.19 8.91
C HIS A 367 -7.57 -0.42 10.15
N LEU A 368 -6.72 0.34 10.84
CA LEU A 368 -5.90 -0.15 11.96
C LEU A 368 -6.29 0.50 13.29
N ASN A 369 -6.37 1.84 13.32
CA ASN A 369 -6.59 2.58 14.56
C ASN A 369 -7.24 3.93 14.29
N ASP A 370 -8.49 4.10 14.76
CA ASP A 370 -9.28 5.31 14.55
C ASP A 370 -8.62 6.58 15.11
N ALA A 371 -7.94 6.50 16.26
CA ALA A 371 -7.29 7.66 16.86
C ALA A 371 -6.06 8.11 16.04
N GLN A 372 -5.28 7.16 15.52
CA GLN A 372 -4.16 7.48 14.65
C GLN A 372 -4.62 7.95 13.26
N ALA A 373 -5.73 7.40 12.76
CA ALA A 373 -6.35 7.84 11.51
C ALA A 373 -6.81 9.30 11.59
N GLU A 374 -7.38 9.71 12.72
CA GLU A 374 -7.79 11.09 12.98
C GLU A 374 -6.61 12.07 12.95
N VAL A 375 -5.53 11.78 13.70
CA VAL A 375 -4.32 12.61 13.73
C VAL A 375 -3.65 12.70 12.36
N ALA A 376 -3.57 11.57 11.63
CA ALA A 376 -3.02 11.54 10.29
C ALA A 376 -3.86 12.36 9.31
N ALA A 377 -5.19 12.25 9.37
CA ALA A 377 -6.11 13.00 8.52
C ALA A 377 -6.04 14.51 8.78
N GLU A 378 -5.95 14.95 10.04
CA GLU A 378 -5.75 16.37 10.38
C GLU A 378 -4.44 16.91 9.80
N THR A 379 -3.38 16.12 9.86
CA THR A 379 -2.09 16.48 9.27
C THR A 379 -2.17 16.56 7.75
N ALA A 380 -2.82 15.59 7.12
CA ALA A 380 -3.04 15.57 5.67
C ALA A 380 -3.87 16.77 5.19
N ILE A 381 -4.91 17.18 5.93
CA ILE A 381 -5.73 18.36 5.61
C ILE A 381 -4.90 19.65 5.67
N ARG A 382 -3.99 19.78 6.65
CA ARG A 382 -3.09 20.94 6.71
C ARG A 382 -2.14 21.01 5.51
N LEU A 383 -1.66 19.87 5.03
CA LEU A 383 -0.71 19.80 3.91
C LEU A 383 -1.40 19.88 2.54
N GLN A 384 -2.61 19.32 2.42
CA GLN A 384 -3.35 19.18 1.16
C GLN A 384 -4.86 19.41 1.37
N PRO A 385 -5.28 20.65 1.67
CA PRO A 385 -6.66 20.98 2.05
C PRO A 385 -7.69 20.77 0.93
N ASN A 386 -7.24 20.65 -0.32
CA ASN A 386 -8.12 20.41 -1.47
C ASN A 386 -8.37 18.91 -1.75
N ASP A 387 -7.78 18.01 -0.95
CA ASP A 387 -8.03 16.57 -1.08
C ASP A 387 -9.18 16.13 -0.17
N GLY A 388 -10.28 15.68 -0.77
CA GLY A 388 -11.48 15.25 -0.03
C GLY A 388 -11.30 13.96 0.78
N ARG A 389 -10.31 13.12 0.47
CA ARG A 389 -10.14 11.78 1.08
C ARG A 389 -9.87 11.88 2.58
N SER A 390 -9.03 12.82 3.01
CA SER A 390 -8.71 13.05 4.43
C SER A 390 -9.91 13.52 5.25
N TYR A 391 -10.74 14.41 4.69
CA TYR A 391 -12.02 14.78 5.31
C TYR A 391 -12.95 13.56 5.41
N GLY A 392 -12.93 12.67 4.42
CA GLY A 392 -13.65 11.40 4.44
C GLY A 392 -13.23 10.51 5.61
N VAL A 393 -11.92 10.43 5.88
CA VAL A 393 -11.37 9.65 7.01
C VAL A 393 -11.89 10.19 8.34
N LEU A 394 -11.79 11.51 8.56
CA LEU A 394 -12.35 12.15 9.76
C LEU A 394 -13.85 11.89 9.90
N GLY A 395 -14.56 11.98 8.78
CA GLY A 395 -15.99 11.67 8.69
C GLY A 395 -16.34 10.26 9.15
N LEU A 396 -15.62 9.26 8.66
CA LEU A 396 -15.80 7.86 9.01
C LEU A 396 -15.44 7.57 10.48
N VAL A 397 -14.33 8.12 10.97
CA VAL A 397 -13.94 8.01 12.39
C VAL A 397 -15.04 8.58 13.30
N ASN A 398 -15.62 9.72 12.93
CA ASN A 398 -16.73 10.30 13.68
C ASN A 398 -18.02 9.45 13.59
N CYS A 399 -18.29 8.77 12.47
CA CYS A 399 -19.38 7.79 12.40
C CYS A 399 -19.18 6.64 13.41
N ARG A 400 -17.96 6.10 13.51
CA ARG A 400 -17.63 5.02 14.46
C ARG A 400 -17.75 5.46 15.92
N LYS A 401 -17.41 6.71 16.22
CA LYS A 401 -17.62 7.34 17.53
C LYS A 401 -19.08 7.76 17.80
N SER A 402 -20.00 7.53 16.86
CA SER A 402 -21.40 7.98 16.93
C SER A 402 -21.58 9.52 17.00
N ASN A 403 -20.58 10.29 16.58
CA ASN A 403 -20.61 11.75 16.49
C ASN A 403 -21.25 12.19 15.16
N TRP A 404 -22.53 11.85 14.96
CA TRP A 404 -23.19 11.94 13.65
C TRP A 404 -23.22 13.33 13.03
N SER A 405 -23.41 14.39 13.82
CA SER A 405 -23.45 15.77 13.33
C SER A 405 -22.10 16.24 12.78
N THR A 406 -21.01 15.92 13.49
CA THR A 406 -19.64 16.19 13.03
C THR A 406 -19.29 15.33 11.83
N ALA A 407 -19.69 14.05 11.84
CA ALA A 407 -19.48 13.14 10.72
C ALA A 407 -20.08 13.68 9.42
N VAL A 408 -21.35 14.14 9.46
CA VAL A 408 -22.00 14.75 8.29
C VAL A 408 -21.24 15.97 7.78
N LYS A 409 -20.78 16.88 8.66
CA LYS A 409 -20.01 18.07 8.24
C LYS A 409 -18.75 17.68 7.47
N GLN A 410 -17.97 16.75 8.03
CA GLN A 410 -16.71 16.30 7.42
C GLN A 410 -16.96 15.52 6.12
N LEU A 411 -17.92 14.59 6.11
CA LEU A 411 -18.26 13.79 4.94
C LEU A 411 -18.89 14.63 3.82
N GLN A 412 -19.63 15.69 4.14
CA GLN A 412 -20.16 16.60 3.14
C GLN A 412 -19.05 17.40 2.46
N GLN A 413 -18.09 17.90 3.23
CA GLN A 413 -16.89 18.55 2.68
C GLN A 413 -16.09 17.57 1.81
N ALA A 414 -15.89 16.35 2.31
CA ALA A 414 -15.22 15.27 1.59
C ALA A 414 -15.91 14.94 0.26
N ALA A 415 -17.23 14.80 0.26
CA ALA A 415 -18.05 14.52 -0.91
C ALA A 415 -18.02 15.65 -1.96
N ASN A 416 -17.82 16.90 -1.53
CA ASN A 416 -17.69 18.03 -2.43
C ASN A 416 -16.31 18.07 -3.13
N LEU A 417 -15.24 17.72 -2.39
CA LEU A 417 -13.87 17.73 -2.89
C LEU A 417 -13.49 16.45 -3.66
N ALA A 418 -14.05 15.31 -3.29
CA ALA A 418 -13.80 14.01 -3.90
C ALA A 418 -15.12 13.29 -4.25
N PRO A 419 -15.92 13.85 -5.19
CA PRO A 419 -17.25 13.31 -5.50
C PRO A 419 -17.24 11.89 -6.04
N GLN A 420 -16.13 11.44 -6.65
CA GLN A 420 -15.95 10.09 -7.19
C GLN A 420 -15.73 8.99 -6.14
N GLU A 421 -15.52 9.34 -4.87
CA GLU A 421 -15.23 8.36 -3.82
C GLU A 421 -16.53 7.74 -3.27
N VAL A 422 -16.85 6.52 -3.72
CA VAL A 422 -18.08 5.79 -3.37
C VAL A 422 -18.26 5.64 -1.85
N TRP A 423 -17.18 5.30 -1.13
CA TRP A 423 -17.23 5.07 0.30
C TRP A 423 -17.54 6.36 1.09
N ILE A 424 -17.14 7.53 0.59
CA ILE A 424 -17.45 8.83 1.21
C ILE A 424 -18.95 9.10 1.09
N GLN A 425 -19.52 8.94 -0.11
CA GLN A 425 -20.96 9.12 -0.35
C GLN A 425 -21.80 8.12 0.46
N ALA A 426 -21.37 6.85 0.53
CA ALA A 426 -22.05 5.83 1.30
C ALA A 426 -22.04 6.12 2.81
N ASN A 427 -20.89 6.54 3.36
CA ASN A 427 -20.82 6.91 4.77
C ASN A 427 -21.57 8.22 5.07
N LEU A 428 -21.62 9.17 4.12
CA LEU A 428 -22.47 10.36 4.24
C LEU A 428 -23.95 9.98 4.35
N ALA A 429 -24.40 9.04 3.52
CA ALA A 429 -25.76 8.50 3.59
C ALA A 429 -26.05 7.84 4.93
N TRP A 430 -25.10 7.05 5.44
CA TRP A 430 -25.21 6.42 6.75
C TRP A 430 -25.35 7.45 7.87
N ALA A 431 -24.50 8.47 7.88
CA ALA A 431 -24.53 9.54 8.89
C ALA A 431 -25.86 10.33 8.84
N TRP A 432 -26.36 10.67 7.65
CA TRP A 432 -27.66 11.33 7.50
C TRP A 432 -28.82 10.47 8.01
N GLY A 433 -28.82 9.17 7.69
CA GLY A 433 -29.87 8.25 8.16
C GLY A 433 -29.86 8.11 9.69
N LYS A 434 -28.69 8.16 10.33
CA LYS A 434 -28.57 8.14 11.80
C LYS A 434 -29.08 9.40 12.48
N LEU A 435 -29.10 10.53 11.76
CA LEU A 435 -29.77 11.75 12.18
C LEU A 435 -31.28 11.77 11.83
N GLY A 436 -31.82 10.72 11.21
CA GLY A 436 -33.22 10.65 10.76
C GLY A 436 -33.52 11.46 9.50
N ASN A 437 -32.51 12.01 8.82
CA ASN A 437 -32.66 12.81 7.61
C ASN A 437 -32.72 11.91 6.36
N TRP A 438 -33.82 11.17 6.22
CA TRP A 438 -33.96 10.09 5.22
C TRP A 438 -33.82 10.54 3.76
N GLN A 439 -34.33 11.74 3.42
CA GLN A 439 -34.22 12.27 2.05
C GLN A 439 -32.77 12.57 1.66
N GLN A 440 -31.97 13.12 2.58
CA GLN A 440 -30.55 13.38 2.34
C GLN A 440 -29.75 12.07 2.31
N ALA A 441 -30.11 11.12 3.17
CA ALA A 441 -29.52 9.79 3.15
C ALA A 441 -29.75 9.09 1.80
N GLU A 442 -30.97 9.11 1.28
CA GLU A 442 -31.35 8.54 -0.01
C GLU A 442 -30.61 9.19 -1.19
N SER A 443 -30.50 10.52 -1.17
CA SER A 443 -29.73 11.27 -2.18
C SER A 443 -28.25 10.87 -2.18
N ALA A 444 -27.61 10.80 -1.01
CA ALA A 444 -26.21 10.43 -0.89
C ALA A 444 -25.93 8.98 -1.30
N VAL A 445 -26.77 8.01 -0.91
CA VAL A 445 -26.58 6.61 -1.33
C VAL A 445 -26.87 6.42 -2.82
N SER A 446 -27.82 7.18 -3.39
CA SER A 446 -28.09 7.17 -4.83
C SER A 446 -26.87 7.65 -5.62
N LYS A 447 -26.18 8.70 -5.16
CA LYS A 447 -24.90 9.14 -5.75
C LYS A 447 -23.83 8.05 -5.66
N ALA A 448 -23.70 7.39 -4.50
CA ALA A 448 -22.76 6.28 -4.33
C ALA A 448 -23.02 5.16 -5.36
N LEU A 449 -24.29 4.80 -5.58
CA LEU A 449 -24.71 3.76 -6.52
C LEU A 449 -24.66 4.19 -8.00
N GLN A 450 -24.69 5.50 -8.29
CA GLN A 450 -24.43 6.03 -9.63
C GLN A 450 -22.96 5.87 -10.02
N ILE A 451 -22.05 6.06 -9.06
CA ILE A 451 -20.61 5.89 -9.27
C ILE A 451 -20.24 4.41 -9.35
N ASP A 452 -20.73 3.61 -8.40
CA ASP A 452 -20.56 2.16 -8.39
C ASP A 452 -21.87 1.46 -8.04
N SER A 453 -22.57 1.01 -9.09
CA SER A 453 -23.82 0.24 -8.98
C SER A 453 -23.67 -1.13 -8.32
N ASN A 454 -22.43 -1.60 -8.13
CA ASN A 454 -22.11 -2.89 -7.53
C ASN A 454 -21.66 -2.79 -6.07
N SER A 455 -21.53 -1.60 -5.50
CA SER A 455 -21.11 -1.40 -4.12
C SER A 455 -22.07 -2.09 -3.14
N THR A 456 -21.61 -3.19 -2.53
CA THR A 456 -22.42 -4.01 -1.62
C THR A 456 -22.80 -3.24 -0.36
N PHE A 457 -21.90 -2.39 0.15
CA PHE A 457 -22.16 -1.52 1.28
C PHE A 457 -23.24 -0.47 0.96
N ALA A 458 -23.15 0.21 -0.18
CA ALA A 458 -24.14 1.19 -0.60
C ALA A 458 -25.52 0.55 -0.86
N LEU A 459 -25.56 -0.63 -1.50
CA LEU A 459 -26.80 -1.39 -1.71
C LEU A 459 -27.44 -1.81 -0.37
N GLY A 460 -26.63 -2.24 0.60
CA GLY A 460 -27.09 -2.54 1.95
C GLY A 460 -27.66 -1.31 2.67
N LEU A 461 -26.99 -0.16 2.54
CA LEU A 461 -27.46 1.11 3.12
C LEU A 461 -28.79 1.54 2.49
N GLN A 462 -28.93 1.41 1.18
CA GLN A 462 -30.20 1.69 0.50
C GLN A 462 -31.32 0.79 1.03
N ALA A 463 -31.06 -0.51 1.26
CA ALA A 463 -32.04 -1.40 1.88
C ALA A 463 -32.45 -0.94 3.29
N TRP A 464 -31.47 -0.59 4.12
CA TRP A 464 -31.71 -0.05 5.46
C TRP A 464 -32.55 1.24 5.42
N ILE A 465 -32.21 2.19 4.54
CA ILE A 465 -32.97 3.44 4.34
C ILE A 465 -34.41 3.13 3.94
N ASN A 466 -34.61 2.25 2.95
CA ASN A 466 -35.94 1.87 2.45
C ASN A 466 -36.80 1.21 3.55
N VAL A 467 -36.22 0.38 4.41
CA VAL A 467 -36.94 -0.21 5.56
C VAL A 467 -37.45 0.87 6.51
N ASN A 468 -36.63 1.87 6.83
CA ASN A 468 -37.02 2.95 7.73
C ASN A 468 -38.06 3.89 7.10
N GLN A 469 -38.04 4.03 5.77
CA GLN A 469 -39.07 4.73 5.01
C GLN A 469 -40.33 3.86 4.71
N GLN A 470 -40.39 2.62 5.20
CA GLN A 470 -41.47 1.66 4.95
C GLN A 470 -41.67 1.30 3.45
N GLN A 471 -40.63 1.47 2.64
CA GLN A 471 -40.61 1.14 1.22
C GLN A 471 -40.25 -0.34 1.00
N TRP A 472 -41.13 -1.24 1.44
CA TRP A 472 -40.84 -2.67 1.56
C TRP A 472 -40.40 -3.34 0.24
N LYS A 473 -41.06 -3.05 -0.88
CA LYS A 473 -40.71 -3.64 -2.20
C LYS A 473 -39.30 -3.27 -2.64
N GLN A 474 -38.92 -2.00 -2.47
CA GLN A 474 -37.59 -1.52 -2.83
C GLN A 474 -36.54 -2.08 -1.88
N ALA A 475 -36.83 -2.13 -0.57
CA ALA A 475 -35.95 -2.76 0.43
C ALA A 475 -35.64 -4.23 0.10
N ILE A 476 -36.64 -5.03 -0.27
CA ILE A 476 -36.45 -6.43 -0.68
C ILE A 476 -35.50 -6.52 -1.89
N ARG A 477 -35.75 -5.70 -2.92
CA ARG A 477 -34.95 -5.68 -4.15
C ARG A 477 -33.48 -5.36 -3.85
N THR A 478 -33.23 -4.27 -3.12
CA THR A 478 -31.86 -3.79 -2.86
C THR A 478 -31.11 -4.70 -1.90
N ALA A 479 -31.76 -5.21 -0.84
CA ALA A 479 -31.14 -6.16 0.08
C ALA A 479 -30.79 -7.48 -0.61
N THR A 480 -31.69 -8.01 -1.46
CA THR A 480 -31.43 -9.24 -2.23
C THR A 480 -30.25 -9.06 -3.17
N GLN A 481 -30.16 -7.91 -3.85
CA GLN A 481 -29.04 -7.57 -4.72
C GLN A 481 -27.72 -7.46 -3.94
N ALA A 482 -27.73 -6.79 -2.78
CA ALA A 482 -26.56 -6.65 -1.92
C ALA A 482 -26.04 -8.02 -1.46
N LEU A 483 -26.93 -8.90 -0.98
CA LEU A 483 -26.59 -10.24 -0.50
C LEU A 483 -26.11 -11.15 -1.63
N PHE A 484 -26.72 -11.07 -2.82
CA PHE A 484 -26.27 -11.85 -3.97
C PHE A 484 -24.82 -11.50 -4.34
N LYS A 485 -24.49 -10.20 -4.37
CA LYS A 485 -23.15 -9.72 -4.69
C LYS A 485 -22.15 -10.02 -3.58
N SER A 486 -22.51 -9.83 -2.31
CA SER A 486 -21.59 -10.11 -1.20
C SER A 486 -21.12 -11.56 -1.21
N LYS A 487 -21.99 -12.52 -1.53
CA LYS A 487 -21.66 -13.95 -1.58
C LYS A 487 -20.59 -14.31 -2.60
N GLN A 488 -20.48 -13.56 -3.69
CA GLN A 488 -19.47 -13.81 -4.72
C GLN A 488 -18.05 -13.54 -4.22
N ALA A 489 -17.88 -12.67 -3.21
CA ALA A 489 -16.56 -12.27 -2.72
C ALA A 489 -15.94 -13.20 -1.65
N GLN A 490 -16.74 -14.05 -1.00
CA GLN A 490 -16.32 -15.02 0.04
C GLN A 490 -15.26 -14.53 1.06
N SER A 491 -15.34 -13.28 1.51
CA SER A 491 -14.43 -12.69 2.50
C SER A 491 -15.07 -12.50 3.88
N LYS A 492 -14.24 -12.23 4.91
CA LYS A 492 -14.72 -11.91 6.26
C LYS A 492 -15.54 -10.61 6.27
N GLU A 493 -15.15 -9.61 5.48
CA GLU A 493 -15.94 -8.37 5.32
C GLU A 493 -17.31 -8.66 4.68
N SER A 494 -17.37 -9.61 3.74
CA SER A 494 -18.64 -10.05 3.16
C SER A 494 -19.57 -10.67 4.19
N GLN A 495 -19.05 -11.50 5.11
CA GLN A 495 -19.86 -12.08 6.19
C GLN A 495 -20.38 -11.01 7.15
N GLN A 496 -19.55 -10.02 7.50
CA GLN A 496 -19.98 -8.87 8.31
C GLN A 496 -21.09 -8.06 7.62
N LEU A 497 -20.97 -7.81 6.31
CA LEU A 497 -22.02 -7.15 5.54
C LEU A 497 -23.33 -7.94 5.58
N GLN A 498 -23.26 -9.25 5.36
CA GLN A 498 -24.42 -10.13 5.39
C GLN A 498 -25.13 -10.08 6.76
N GLN A 499 -24.36 -10.06 7.85
CA GLN A 499 -24.89 -10.08 9.22
C GLN A 499 -25.89 -8.95 9.50
N TRP A 500 -25.68 -7.75 8.96
CA TRP A 500 -26.60 -6.63 9.17
C TRP A 500 -27.62 -6.43 8.04
N ILE A 501 -27.39 -6.95 6.83
CA ILE A 501 -28.34 -6.82 5.71
C ILE A 501 -29.50 -7.83 5.81
N TYR A 502 -29.24 -9.09 6.19
CA TYR A 502 -30.30 -10.11 6.31
C TYR A 502 -31.47 -9.69 7.20
N PRO A 503 -31.26 -9.11 8.40
CA PRO A 503 -32.36 -8.62 9.23
C PRO A 503 -33.30 -7.66 8.49
N TYR A 504 -32.76 -6.73 7.70
CA TYR A 504 -33.57 -5.79 6.94
C TYR A 504 -34.35 -6.46 5.80
N LEU A 505 -33.76 -7.45 5.12
CA LEU A 505 -34.48 -8.26 4.13
C LEU A 505 -35.64 -9.03 4.77
N ILE A 506 -35.39 -9.68 5.91
CA ILE A 506 -36.39 -10.48 6.63
C ILE A 506 -37.54 -9.60 7.12
N ILE A 507 -37.24 -8.44 7.72
CA ILE A 507 -38.26 -7.47 8.13
C ILE A 507 -39.10 -7.01 6.93
N ALA A 508 -38.46 -6.67 5.81
CA ALA A 508 -39.16 -6.20 4.63
C ALA A 508 -40.07 -7.27 4.01
N LEU A 509 -39.63 -8.53 3.97
CA LEU A 509 -40.43 -9.67 3.51
C LEU A 509 -41.64 -9.94 4.40
N GLU A 510 -41.48 -9.87 5.72
CA GLU A 510 -42.57 -10.10 6.69
C GLU A 510 -43.63 -8.98 6.62
N LYS A 511 -43.22 -7.73 6.36
CA LYS A 511 -44.13 -6.57 6.25
C LYS A 511 -44.75 -6.40 4.87
N ALA A 512 -44.15 -6.94 3.81
CA ALA A 512 -44.66 -6.79 2.46
C ALA A 512 -45.94 -7.62 2.24
N VAL A 513 -47.04 -6.93 1.91
CA VAL A 513 -48.38 -7.52 1.69
C VAL A 513 -48.38 -8.55 0.55
N VAL A 514 -47.52 -8.38 -0.45
CA VAL A 514 -47.44 -9.25 -1.64
C VAL A 514 -46.75 -10.60 -1.35
N THR A 515 -45.88 -10.66 -0.34
CA THR A 515 -45.06 -11.84 -0.01
C THR A 515 -45.57 -12.62 1.19
N ARG A 516 -46.86 -12.51 1.54
CA ARG A 516 -47.49 -13.26 2.65
C ARG A 516 -47.48 -14.79 2.53
N GLN A 517 -46.76 -15.37 1.56
CA GLN A 517 -46.46 -16.80 1.56
C GLN A 517 -45.32 -17.04 2.57
N SER A 518 -45.58 -17.74 3.68
CA SER A 518 -44.60 -17.92 4.79
C SER A 518 -43.25 -18.50 4.35
N ARG A 519 -43.20 -19.17 3.19
CA ARG A 519 -42.04 -19.88 2.66
C ARG A 519 -40.86 -18.97 2.31
N ASP A 520 -41.08 -17.72 1.88
CA ASP A 520 -39.97 -16.84 1.49
C ASP A 520 -39.16 -16.35 2.68
N VAL A 521 -39.83 -16.00 3.79
CA VAL A 521 -39.17 -15.56 5.03
C VAL A 521 -38.37 -16.70 5.65
N GLU A 522 -38.97 -17.89 5.75
CA GLU A 522 -38.30 -19.09 6.26
C GLU A 522 -37.07 -19.44 5.42
N ARG A 523 -37.19 -19.39 4.09
CA ARG A 523 -36.07 -19.63 3.17
C ARG A 523 -34.91 -18.67 3.42
N ARG A 524 -35.18 -17.37 3.60
CA ARG A 524 -34.12 -16.36 3.86
C ARG A 524 -33.52 -16.50 5.25
N ILE A 525 -34.29 -16.91 6.25
CA ILE A 525 -33.76 -17.21 7.59
C ILE A 525 -32.82 -18.41 7.54
N ILE A 526 -33.21 -19.50 6.86
CA ILE A 526 -32.36 -20.69 6.68
C ILE A 526 -31.06 -20.28 5.97
N GLU A 527 -31.17 -19.55 4.87
CA GLU A 527 -30.03 -19.02 4.13
C GLU A 527 -29.12 -18.17 5.02
N PHE A 528 -29.66 -17.31 5.87
CA PHE A 528 -28.87 -16.51 6.82
C PHE A 528 -28.11 -17.39 7.81
N THR A 529 -28.77 -18.37 8.43
CA THR A 529 -28.12 -19.30 9.37
C THR A 529 -27.02 -20.15 8.72
N THR A 530 -27.18 -20.51 7.44
CA THR A 530 -26.15 -21.26 6.70
C THR A 530 -24.96 -20.39 6.32
N GLN A 531 -25.20 -19.14 5.91
CA GLN A 531 -24.14 -18.25 5.42
C GLN A 531 -23.34 -17.57 6.54
N VAL A 532 -23.99 -17.32 7.69
CA VAL A 532 -23.38 -16.65 8.85
C VAL A 532 -23.70 -17.44 10.12
N PRO A 533 -23.16 -18.66 10.29
CA PRO A 533 -23.52 -19.57 11.39
C PRO A 533 -23.13 -19.06 12.79
N ASP A 534 -22.24 -18.06 12.88
CA ASP A 534 -21.85 -17.43 14.13
C ASP A 534 -22.73 -16.24 14.53
N SER A 535 -23.75 -15.91 13.74
CA SER A 535 -24.67 -14.81 14.04
C SER A 535 -25.74 -15.22 15.07
N ALA A 536 -25.70 -14.62 16.26
CA ALA A 536 -26.79 -14.72 17.25
C ALA A 536 -28.15 -14.31 16.66
N VAL A 537 -28.14 -13.27 15.82
CA VAL A 537 -29.34 -12.73 15.17
C VAL A 537 -29.95 -13.74 14.21
N ALA A 538 -29.15 -14.46 13.43
CA ALA A 538 -29.64 -15.46 12.48
C ALA A 538 -30.40 -16.60 13.19
N TRP A 539 -29.77 -17.18 14.22
CA TRP A 539 -30.37 -18.24 15.03
C TRP A 539 -31.59 -17.74 15.82
N GLY A 540 -31.51 -16.53 16.37
CA GLY A 540 -32.63 -15.90 17.06
C GLY A 540 -33.83 -15.70 16.13
N LEU A 541 -33.62 -15.28 14.88
CA LEU A 541 -34.73 -15.05 13.92
C LEU A 541 -35.38 -16.37 13.52
N LYS A 542 -34.59 -17.44 13.44
CA LYS A 542 -35.08 -18.80 13.22
C LYS A 542 -35.93 -19.30 14.39
N GLY A 543 -35.42 -19.14 15.62
CA GLY A 543 -36.18 -19.47 16.83
C GLY A 543 -37.47 -18.67 16.93
N TRP A 544 -37.42 -17.37 16.65
CA TRP A 544 -38.60 -16.50 16.66
C TRP A 544 -39.65 -16.95 15.64
N LYS A 545 -39.26 -17.26 14.40
CA LYS A 545 -40.22 -17.68 13.37
C LYS A 545 -40.90 -19.00 13.75
N GLN A 546 -40.15 -19.94 14.32
CA GLN A 546 -40.69 -21.22 14.80
C GLN A 546 -41.61 -21.05 16.02
N ALA A 547 -41.27 -20.15 16.95
CA ALA A 547 -42.12 -19.80 18.09
C ALA A 547 -43.47 -19.22 17.63
N VAL A 548 -43.46 -18.33 16.63
CA VAL A 548 -44.70 -17.80 16.01
C VAL A 548 -45.54 -18.91 15.37
N GLN A 549 -44.92 -19.99 14.91
CA GLN A 549 -45.61 -21.17 14.35
C GLN A 549 -46.05 -22.19 15.41
N GLY A 550 -45.73 -21.96 16.69
CA GLY A 550 -46.01 -22.90 17.78
C GLY A 550 -45.05 -24.10 17.84
N LEU A 551 -43.95 -24.09 17.09
CA LEU A 551 -42.91 -25.11 17.10
C LEU A 551 -41.93 -24.84 18.26
N TRP A 552 -42.43 -24.96 19.48
CA TRP A 552 -41.71 -24.54 20.69
C TRP A 552 -40.41 -25.31 20.97
N PRO A 553 -40.33 -26.65 20.82
CA PRO A 553 -39.07 -27.38 21.03
C PRO A 553 -37.97 -26.97 20.05
N GLU A 554 -38.31 -26.82 18.77
CA GLU A 554 -37.38 -26.37 17.73
C GLU A 554 -36.97 -24.92 17.94
N ALA A 555 -37.92 -24.06 18.33
CA ALA A 555 -37.64 -22.68 18.65
C ALA A 555 -36.64 -22.56 19.80
N LEU A 556 -36.83 -23.34 20.88
CA LEU A 556 -35.92 -23.35 22.03
C LEU A 556 -34.51 -23.75 21.61
N ALA A 557 -34.38 -24.83 20.83
CA ALA A 557 -33.08 -25.27 20.34
C ALA A 557 -32.35 -24.18 19.55
N ASN A 558 -33.06 -23.43 18.70
CA ASN A 558 -32.46 -22.31 17.94
C ASN A 558 -32.14 -21.09 18.83
N PHE A 559 -32.93 -20.81 19.86
CA PHE A 559 -32.60 -19.77 20.85
C PHE A 559 -31.38 -20.16 21.70
N ASP A 560 -31.25 -21.42 22.09
CA ASP A 560 -30.08 -21.93 22.79
C ASP A 560 -28.82 -21.79 21.91
N GLN A 561 -28.92 -22.13 20.63
CA GLN A 561 -27.83 -21.89 19.67
C GLN A 561 -27.47 -20.40 19.58
N ALA A 562 -28.46 -19.51 19.53
CA ALA A 562 -28.23 -18.06 19.49
C ALA A 562 -27.54 -17.55 20.76
N SER A 563 -27.93 -18.08 21.93
CA SER A 563 -27.41 -17.67 23.25
C SER A 563 -25.91 -17.98 23.45
N GLN A 564 -25.38 -18.94 22.67
CA GLN A 564 -23.96 -19.34 22.69
C GLN A 564 -23.08 -18.47 21.79
N LYS A 565 -23.66 -17.54 21.02
CA LYS A 565 -22.93 -16.67 20.09
C LYS A 565 -22.50 -15.36 20.74
N ALA A 566 -21.58 -14.65 20.09
CA ALA A 566 -21.21 -13.29 20.49
C ALA A 566 -22.36 -12.30 20.24
N ASP A 567 -22.39 -11.21 21.01
CA ASP A 567 -23.30 -10.08 20.84
C ASP A 567 -24.79 -10.44 20.77
N VAL A 568 -25.23 -11.32 21.68
CA VAL A 568 -26.62 -11.79 21.75
C VAL A 568 -27.58 -10.61 21.97
N PRO A 569 -28.50 -10.32 21.02
CA PRO A 569 -29.50 -9.29 21.22
C PRO A 569 -30.44 -9.61 22.38
N SER A 570 -30.86 -8.59 23.14
CA SER A 570 -31.74 -8.75 24.31
C SER A 570 -33.04 -9.52 24.00
N TRP A 571 -33.64 -9.27 22.82
CA TRP A 571 -34.86 -9.93 22.41
C TRP A 571 -34.73 -11.45 22.26
N VAL A 572 -33.52 -11.98 22.01
CA VAL A 572 -33.28 -13.43 21.92
C VAL A 572 -33.52 -14.09 23.27
N SER A 573 -32.89 -13.57 24.34
CA SER A 573 -33.08 -14.09 25.70
C SER A 573 -34.53 -13.94 26.17
N LEU A 574 -35.18 -12.83 25.83
CA LEU A 574 -36.59 -12.62 26.18
C LEU A 574 -37.49 -13.69 25.54
N ASN A 575 -37.31 -13.97 24.24
CA ASN A 575 -38.10 -14.97 23.52
C ASN A 575 -37.72 -16.42 23.90
N GLN A 576 -36.47 -16.66 24.32
CA GLN A 576 -36.05 -17.94 24.90
C GLN A 576 -36.84 -18.24 26.19
N GLY A 577 -36.95 -17.24 27.08
CA GLY A 577 -37.76 -17.35 28.30
C GLY A 577 -39.24 -17.62 27.97
N ILE A 578 -39.83 -16.89 27.04
CA ILE A 578 -41.22 -17.10 26.59
C ILE A 578 -41.40 -18.52 26.05
N THR A 579 -40.45 -19.01 25.25
CA THR A 579 -40.49 -20.36 24.67
C THR A 579 -40.44 -21.43 25.77
N GLN A 580 -39.58 -21.25 26.78
CA GLN A 580 -39.51 -22.15 27.94
C GLN A 580 -40.81 -22.16 28.75
N GLU A 581 -41.50 -21.02 28.87
CA GLU A 581 -42.82 -20.96 29.50
C GLU A 581 -43.88 -21.78 28.75
N HIS A 582 -43.92 -21.69 27.42
CA HIS A 582 -44.84 -22.48 26.59
C HIS A 582 -44.57 -23.99 26.69
N LEU A 583 -43.31 -24.38 26.89
CA LEU A 583 -42.89 -25.76 27.15
C LEU A 583 -43.10 -26.19 28.61
N GLN A 584 -43.67 -25.33 29.46
CA GLN A 584 -43.85 -25.54 30.91
C GLN A 584 -42.53 -25.79 31.66
N ASN A 585 -41.38 -25.44 31.07
CA ASN A 585 -40.08 -25.46 31.74
C ASN A 585 -39.92 -24.18 32.58
N TYR A 586 -40.68 -24.10 33.68
CA TYR A 586 -40.72 -22.90 34.52
C TYR A 586 -39.39 -22.59 35.19
N GLN A 587 -38.63 -23.60 35.61
CA GLN A 587 -37.31 -23.39 36.23
C GLN A 587 -36.31 -22.79 35.23
N GLY A 588 -36.27 -23.30 33.99
CA GLY A 588 -35.44 -22.73 32.94
C GLY A 588 -35.83 -21.30 32.59
N ALA A 589 -37.14 -21.04 32.45
CA ALA A 589 -37.64 -19.69 32.17
C ALA A 589 -37.27 -18.68 33.27
N ILE A 590 -37.39 -19.06 34.55
CA ILE A 590 -36.99 -18.24 35.70
C ILE A 590 -35.50 -17.87 35.61
N GLN A 591 -34.63 -18.85 35.35
CA GLN A 591 -33.18 -18.61 35.21
C GLN A 591 -32.87 -17.65 34.06
N THR A 592 -33.50 -17.85 32.89
CA THR A 592 -33.35 -16.97 31.73
C THR A 592 -33.77 -15.54 32.04
N TYR A 593 -34.94 -15.33 32.66
CA TYR A 593 -35.41 -13.99 33.01
C TYR A 593 -34.57 -13.33 34.12
N GLN A 594 -34.09 -14.09 35.11
CA GLN A 594 -33.19 -13.58 36.13
C GLN A 594 -31.89 -13.05 35.51
N ALA A 595 -31.28 -13.83 34.62
CA ALA A 595 -30.08 -13.41 33.88
C ALA A 595 -30.34 -12.19 32.99
N TYR A 596 -31.51 -12.10 32.36
CA TYR A 596 -31.92 -10.95 31.56
C TYR A 596 -32.08 -9.67 32.40
N ILE A 597 -32.80 -9.75 33.53
CA ILE A 597 -33.09 -8.60 34.39
C ILE A 597 -31.84 -8.06 35.09
N GLN A 598 -30.82 -8.90 35.31
CA GLN A 598 -29.51 -8.41 35.78
C GLN A 598 -28.90 -7.37 34.82
N LYS A 599 -29.12 -7.54 33.50
CA LYS A 599 -28.65 -6.60 32.47
C LYS A 599 -29.65 -5.49 32.21
N PHE A 600 -30.95 -5.78 32.32
CA PHE A 600 -32.06 -4.86 32.01
C PHE A 600 -33.02 -4.74 33.21
N PRO A 601 -32.60 -4.09 34.32
CA PRO A 601 -33.34 -4.11 35.58
C PRO A 601 -34.65 -3.32 35.57
N SER A 602 -34.89 -2.54 34.52
CA SER A 602 -36.06 -1.67 34.34
C SER A 602 -37.03 -2.17 33.26
N ASP A 603 -36.87 -3.41 32.78
CA ASP A 603 -37.81 -4.01 31.84
C ASP A 603 -39.04 -4.57 32.58
N ALA A 604 -40.12 -3.79 32.57
CA ALA A 604 -41.37 -4.13 33.25
C ALA A 604 -42.00 -5.44 32.74
N PHE A 605 -41.84 -5.76 31.45
CA PHE A 605 -42.38 -6.99 30.88
C PHE A 605 -41.64 -8.21 31.41
N ALA A 606 -40.30 -8.20 31.41
CA ALA A 606 -39.52 -9.31 31.95
C ALA A 606 -39.77 -9.51 33.45
N LEU A 607 -39.88 -8.42 34.23
CA LEU A 607 -40.20 -8.47 35.67
C LEU A 607 -41.58 -9.08 35.94
N PHE A 608 -42.57 -8.68 35.16
CA PHE A 608 -43.92 -9.27 35.21
C PHE A 608 -43.89 -10.79 34.95
N ARG A 609 -43.19 -11.23 33.90
CA ARG A 609 -43.08 -12.65 33.56
C ARG A 609 -42.36 -13.44 34.65
N LEU A 610 -41.22 -12.95 35.11
CA LEU A 610 -40.46 -13.57 36.20
C LEU A 610 -41.29 -13.69 37.48
N GLY A 611 -41.94 -12.60 37.92
CA GLY A 611 -42.75 -12.61 39.13
C GLY A 611 -43.93 -13.58 39.03
N THR A 612 -44.57 -13.65 37.86
CA THR A 612 -45.64 -14.63 37.59
C THR A 612 -45.13 -16.07 37.70
N LEU A 613 -43.98 -16.39 37.11
CA LEU A 613 -43.39 -17.73 37.15
C LEU A 613 -42.95 -18.13 38.55
N LEU A 614 -42.34 -17.22 39.30
CA LEU A 614 -41.96 -17.45 40.70
C LEU A 614 -43.19 -17.78 41.55
N GLY A 615 -44.32 -17.09 41.31
CA GLY A 615 -45.59 -17.44 41.95
C GLY A 615 -46.04 -18.86 41.59
N LYS A 616 -45.92 -19.26 40.32
CA LYS A 616 -46.32 -20.62 39.88
C LYS A 616 -45.51 -21.73 40.55
N VAL A 617 -44.25 -21.47 40.91
CA VAL A 617 -43.40 -22.42 41.64
C VAL A 617 -43.43 -22.23 43.16
N GLY A 618 -44.37 -21.42 43.69
CA GLY A 618 -44.58 -21.21 45.12
C GLY A 618 -43.61 -20.25 45.81
N GLN A 619 -42.78 -19.52 45.06
CA GLN A 619 -41.84 -18.53 45.60
C GLN A 619 -42.51 -17.16 45.78
N TRP A 620 -43.53 -17.10 46.63
CA TRP A 620 -44.45 -15.97 46.74
C TRP A 620 -43.79 -14.63 47.10
N ALA A 621 -42.81 -14.62 48.02
CA ALA A 621 -42.13 -13.40 48.44
C ALA A 621 -41.32 -12.75 47.30
N GLN A 622 -40.58 -13.56 46.53
CA GLN A 622 -39.83 -13.08 45.36
C GLN A 622 -40.78 -12.66 44.24
N ALA A 623 -41.84 -13.44 44.00
CA ALA A 623 -42.88 -13.13 43.02
C ALA A 623 -43.49 -11.75 43.26
N ARG A 624 -43.84 -11.45 44.52
CA ARG A 624 -44.36 -10.15 44.95
C ARG A 624 -43.39 -9.03 44.61
N SER A 625 -42.13 -9.16 45.02
CA SER A 625 -41.11 -8.11 44.81
C SER A 625 -40.95 -7.76 43.32
N HIS A 626 -40.90 -8.75 42.44
CA HIS A 626 -40.78 -8.50 41.00
C HIS A 626 -42.04 -7.89 40.37
N LEU A 627 -43.24 -8.31 40.80
CA LEU A 627 -44.50 -7.76 40.30
C LEU A 627 -44.76 -6.33 40.81
N GLU A 628 -44.45 -6.03 42.07
CA GLU A 628 -44.48 -4.65 42.61
C GLU A 628 -43.56 -3.73 41.81
N LYS A 629 -42.35 -4.20 41.49
CA LYS A 629 -41.42 -3.45 40.63
C LYS A 629 -41.96 -3.28 39.20
N ALA A 630 -42.60 -4.29 38.64
CA ALA A 630 -43.18 -4.22 37.30
C ALA A 630 -44.29 -3.15 37.21
N VAL A 631 -45.20 -3.10 38.18
CA VAL A 631 -46.26 -2.08 38.21
C VAL A 631 -45.73 -0.69 38.57
N GLN A 632 -44.64 -0.59 39.34
CA GLN A 632 -43.98 0.69 39.58
C GLN A 632 -43.38 1.27 38.29
N LEU A 633 -42.77 0.43 37.46
CA LEU A 633 -42.17 0.83 36.19
C LEU A 633 -43.22 1.11 35.11
N LYS A 634 -44.34 0.37 35.15
CA LYS A 634 -45.48 0.53 34.24
C LYS A 634 -46.79 0.59 35.05
N PRO A 635 -47.22 1.79 35.48
CA PRO A 635 -48.40 1.95 36.33
C PRO A 635 -49.74 1.58 35.70
N ASP A 636 -49.82 1.41 34.37
CA ASP A 636 -51.03 1.00 33.65
C ASP A 636 -51.03 -0.50 33.29
N TYR A 637 -50.19 -1.31 33.94
CA TYR A 637 -49.99 -2.72 33.60
C TYR A 637 -51.03 -3.65 34.26
N ALA A 638 -52.22 -3.74 33.65
CA ALA A 638 -53.36 -4.51 34.14
C ALA A 638 -53.01 -5.96 34.53
N GLU A 639 -52.28 -6.69 33.68
CA GLU A 639 -51.89 -8.09 33.90
C GLU A 639 -50.95 -8.25 35.08
N ALA A 640 -50.02 -7.29 35.28
CA ALA A 640 -49.10 -7.32 36.41
C ALA A 640 -49.83 -7.05 37.73
N TYR A 641 -50.80 -6.12 37.75
CA TYR A 641 -51.66 -5.91 38.91
C TYR A 641 -52.55 -7.13 39.22
N HIS A 642 -53.12 -7.78 38.20
CA HIS A 642 -53.89 -9.00 38.37
C HIS A 642 -53.02 -10.08 39.05
N ASN A 643 -51.83 -10.35 38.48
CA ASN A 643 -50.95 -11.39 39.00
C ASN A 643 -50.36 -11.02 40.37
N LEU A 644 -50.16 -9.73 40.66
CA LEU A 644 -49.79 -9.27 42.00
C LEU A 644 -50.89 -9.58 43.01
N GLY A 645 -52.16 -9.30 42.68
CA GLY A 645 -53.31 -9.66 43.51
C GLY A 645 -53.38 -11.17 43.77
N TRP A 646 -53.13 -11.99 42.75
CA TRP A 646 -53.04 -13.45 42.88
C TRP A 646 -51.89 -13.89 43.79
N VAL A 647 -50.70 -13.31 43.65
CA VAL A 647 -49.55 -13.62 44.53
C VAL A 647 -49.84 -13.21 45.98
N LEU A 648 -50.39 -12.02 46.21
CA LEU A 648 -50.73 -11.52 47.55
C LEU A 648 -51.79 -12.40 48.24
N LEU A 649 -52.70 -13.02 47.48
CA LEU A 649 -53.71 -13.95 48.01
C LEU A 649 -53.07 -15.23 48.58
N ASN A 650 -51.94 -15.64 48.02
CA ASN A 650 -51.23 -16.86 48.39
C ASN A 650 -50.14 -16.64 49.44
N ILE A 651 -49.85 -15.38 49.80
CA ILE A 651 -49.01 -15.05 50.96
C ILE A 651 -49.90 -15.09 52.21
N ARG A 652 -49.77 -16.18 52.98
CA ARG A 652 -50.57 -16.45 54.18
C ARG A 652 -49.72 -16.43 55.43
N THR A 653 -50.31 -15.99 56.55
CA THR A 653 -49.74 -16.09 57.89
C THR A 653 -49.67 -17.55 58.35
N VAL A 654 -48.97 -17.80 59.47
CA VAL A 654 -48.87 -19.13 60.09
C VAL A 654 -50.25 -19.73 60.39
N ASP A 655 -51.24 -18.89 60.69
CA ASP A 655 -52.64 -19.28 60.96
C ASP A 655 -53.50 -19.40 59.68
N GLY A 656 -52.89 -19.32 58.49
CA GLY A 656 -53.56 -19.51 57.20
C GLY A 656 -54.36 -18.31 56.68
N GLN A 657 -54.29 -17.15 57.36
CA GLN A 657 -54.95 -15.91 56.96
C GLN A 657 -54.14 -15.15 55.90
N VAL A 658 -54.81 -14.41 55.01
CA VAL A 658 -54.13 -13.58 54.00
C VAL A 658 -53.41 -12.43 54.71
N GLU A 659 -52.09 -12.37 54.57
CA GLU A 659 -51.26 -11.41 55.32
C GLU A 659 -51.46 -9.95 54.85
N ASN A 660 -51.75 -9.76 53.55
CA ASN A 660 -51.74 -8.45 52.89
C ASN A 660 -53.09 -8.11 52.22
N PHE A 661 -54.19 -8.20 52.97
CA PHE A 661 -55.55 -8.04 52.41
C PHE A 661 -55.82 -6.67 51.75
N ARG A 662 -55.35 -5.56 52.34
CA ARG A 662 -55.51 -4.22 51.74
C ARG A 662 -54.73 -4.05 50.42
N PRO A 663 -53.42 -4.37 50.34
CA PRO A 663 -52.69 -4.40 49.08
C PRO A 663 -53.31 -5.32 48.02
N LEU A 664 -53.85 -6.46 48.43
CA LEU A 664 -54.55 -7.39 47.55
C LEU A 664 -55.77 -6.75 46.87
N LEU A 665 -56.64 -6.10 47.64
CA LEU A 665 -57.82 -5.42 47.09
C LEU A 665 -57.42 -4.27 46.16
N SER A 666 -56.41 -3.49 46.56
CA SER A 666 -55.86 -2.43 45.73
C SER A 666 -55.36 -2.95 44.38
N ALA A 667 -54.62 -4.06 44.38
CA ALA A 667 -54.10 -4.67 43.16
C ALA A 667 -55.22 -5.13 42.21
N TYR A 668 -56.24 -5.83 42.70
CA TYR A 668 -57.35 -6.27 41.87
C TYR A 668 -58.26 -5.13 41.40
N ARG A 669 -58.42 -4.07 42.21
CA ARG A 669 -59.13 -2.85 41.80
C ARG A 669 -58.41 -2.18 40.62
N GLN A 670 -57.11 -1.94 40.75
CA GLN A 670 -56.29 -1.37 39.68
C GLN A 670 -56.31 -2.25 38.43
N ALA A 671 -56.19 -3.58 38.57
CA ALA A 671 -56.32 -4.50 37.45
C ALA A 671 -57.67 -4.36 36.73
N SER A 672 -58.79 -4.33 37.47
CA SER A 672 -60.14 -4.18 36.92
C SER A 672 -60.31 -2.84 36.19
N GLU A 673 -59.82 -1.74 36.77
CA GLU A 673 -59.85 -0.41 36.15
C GLU A 673 -59.06 -0.37 34.84
N PHE A 674 -57.83 -0.88 34.82
CA PHE A 674 -57.00 -0.88 33.62
C PHE A 674 -57.54 -1.82 32.55
N TYR A 675 -58.05 -3.00 32.89
CA TYR A 675 -58.73 -3.86 31.92
C TYR A 675 -59.93 -3.16 31.27
N MET A 676 -60.72 -2.37 32.01
CA MET A 676 -61.81 -1.57 31.43
C MET A 676 -61.29 -0.52 30.46
N GLN A 677 -60.22 0.20 30.82
CA GLN A 677 -59.58 1.20 29.94
C GLN A 677 -59.00 0.58 28.67
N GLN A 678 -58.55 -0.68 28.75
CA GLN A 678 -58.00 -1.45 27.64
C GLN A 678 -59.06 -2.23 26.84
N TYR A 679 -60.35 -1.93 27.04
CA TYR A 679 -61.48 -2.60 26.37
C TYR A 679 -61.61 -4.10 26.64
N GLN A 680 -61.05 -4.59 27.75
CA GLN A 680 -61.13 -5.98 28.23
C GLN A 680 -62.19 -6.12 29.33
N SER A 681 -63.41 -5.67 29.06
CA SER A 681 -64.51 -5.60 30.04
C SER A 681 -64.89 -6.96 30.64
N GLN A 682 -64.71 -8.06 29.91
CA GLN A 682 -64.96 -9.41 30.39
C GLN A 682 -64.04 -9.79 31.56
N LEU A 683 -62.74 -9.48 31.48
CA LEU A 683 -61.77 -9.76 32.53
C LEU A 683 -62.01 -8.87 33.76
N ALA A 684 -62.30 -7.59 33.54
CA ALA A 684 -62.66 -6.67 34.61
C ALA A 684 -63.93 -7.12 35.35
N GLY A 685 -64.95 -7.58 34.62
CA GLY A 685 -66.20 -8.11 35.17
C GLY A 685 -66.00 -9.40 35.95
N ALA A 686 -65.16 -10.32 35.45
CA ALA A 686 -64.84 -11.57 36.15
C ALA A 686 -64.17 -11.32 37.51
N ILE A 687 -63.24 -10.36 37.59
CA ILE A 687 -62.59 -9.97 38.84
C ILE A 687 -63.65 -9.45 39.84
N ARG A 688 -64.51 -8.51 39.42
CA ARG A 688 -65.54 -7.93 40.30
C ARG A 688 -66.55 -8.98 40.79
N GLN A 689 -66.99 -9.85 39.89
CA GLN A 689 -67.92 -10.93 40.22
C GLN A 689 -67.30 -11.92 41.23
N ALA A 690 -66.02 -12.27 41.09
CA ALA A 690 -65.34 -13.17 42.01
C ALA A 690 -65.31 -12.62 43.46
N PHE A 691 -65.04 -11.33 43.64
CA PHE A 691 -65.06 -10.70 44.96
C PHE A 691 -66.48 -10.49 45.50
N GLN A 692 -67.45 -10.18 44.63
CA GLN A 692 -68.86 -10.11 45.01
C GLN A 692 -69.38 -11.45 45.56
N ILE A 693 -69.02 -12.57 44.93
CA ILE A 693 -69.35 -13.93 45.42
C ILE A 693 -68.69 -14.18 46.77
N ALA A 694 -67.46 -13.69 46.97
CA ALA A 694 -66.75 -13.79 48.25
C ALA A 694 -67.28 -12.82 49.34
N GLY A 695 -68.30 -12.01 49.04
CA GLY A 695 -68.88 -11.04 49.98
C GLY A 695 -67.99 -9.82 50.23
N VAL A 696 -67.07 -9.51 49.32
CA VAL A 696 -66.10 -8.40 49.44
C VAL A 696 -66.35 -7.39 48.32
N GLU A 697 -66.52 -6.12 48.68
CA GLU A 697 -66.65 -5.03 47.72
C GLU A 697 -65.25 -4.61 47.22
N LEU A 698 -65.09 -4.57 45.89
CA LEU A 698 -63.80 -4.39 45.22
C LEU A 698 -63.56 -2.93 44.83
#